data_AF-A0A212KWJ3-F1
#
_entry.id   AF-A0A212KWJ3-F1
#
_cell.length_a   1.000
_cell.length_b   1.000
_cell.length_c   1.000
_cell.angle_alpha   90.00
_cell.angle_beta   90.00
_cell.angle_gamma   90.00
#
_symmetry.space_group_name_H-M   'P 1'
#
loop_
_entity.id
_entity.type
_entity.pdbx_description
1 polymer ?
#
loop_
_entity_poly.entity_id
_entity_poly.type
_entity_poly.pdbx_seq_one_letter_code
_entity_poly.pdbx_strand_id
1 'polypeptide(L)'
;MTLAGNLTTNGTTVLTADNDGLGSGDLSLAALKTIDTGGSAATLTASDIILEGSLTTGAAALNLLVSDGGTIGLGDAVKDYTLDKLELSRIISGDTQIGDASSGSITVNNVSESDSDGISGMLTLDASKDKSSIVFETVASIFNALTAKSDDGIAISVDLTTDTGDMILEGDADGNIDTAGDDIVLSGARTLTSAGNMTLDATKGNITADSTLNLTAIDNLSINDSLTTAGVTTLTADSDGLGSGDLSLASGKTINTGGSAATLTASDIILEGSLTTGAAALNLLVSDGATTDATIGLGDADKDFDLTGAELGRITAGDVQIGDSTSGSITVDNVTAANSNGMSGLVTLDATKTGADIIFENAASTFNSILATADDTMQIFVDLTTDVGDMTLDGTMTFDGDRTLISEENMLLNPTGDSITGTGAVTLNANADIDINGDMTTAGVITISVDHDDLGIDDTLTVAAGKTIDSQDSDVSITTKALVLDGSLNLGAGNLSIFSSGDDAWISLGTEDLTLAVSNDELSRITVSGETQIGGSNIRSIQSKGVTEAATDGITGMLTLNATANEGEVLFWAGSSTFNSVTVNADDRILVAADLITDRGDMILEGDSDNSSDSDNGIFINDNRTISSAGSMTLDATTGGISGTGAFTLTAEDDLFINESVVSAGITTIHADSNDDASGNFKLLAGKTVNTTNEALNVLGADIILDGSLNSGTGDTSISMTAGNLTTFGGGATASAGHYDEAELARTTAGNLTVGGDLSGTINVEGISLSKLATINDAVNLKALRDDASVNFVTAPNTFKTLTVEADDGIYIDFLRP
;
A
#
# COMPACT_ATOMS: atom_id res chain seq x y z
N MET A 1 24.77 -16.28 74.94
CA MET A 1 24.91 -17.75 75.03
C MET A 1 26.12 -18.19 74.20
N THR A 2 27.06 -18.96 74.76
CA THR A 2 28.23 -19.47 73.99
C THR A 2 28.25 -20.98 73.95
N LEU A 3 28.28 -21.57 72.75
CA LEU A 3 28.41 -23.00 72.53
C LEU A 3 29.88 -23.36 72.21
N ALA A 4 30.57 -23.90 73.21
CA ALA A 4 31.96 -24.36 73.08
C ALA A 4 32.08 -25.83 72.62
N GLY A 5 30.97 -26.54 72.43
CA GLY A 5 30.90 -27.93 71.99
C GLY A 5 29.84 -28.11 70.89
N ASN A 6 29.84 -29.29 70.27
CA ASN A 6 28.79 -29.64 69.30
C ASN A 6 27.45 -29.75 70.03
N LEU A 7 26.39 -29.22 69.42
CA LEU A 7 25.01 -29.42 69.85
C LEU A 7 24.31 -30.25 68.78
N THR A 8 23.91 -31.47 69.13
CA THR A 8 23.07 -32.31 68.26
C THR A 8 21.70 -32.49 68.89
N THR A 9 20.64 -32.19 68.16
CA THR A 9 19.25 -32.42 68.58
C THR A 9 18.55 -33.38 67.59
N ASN A 10 17.38 -33.90 67.96
CA ASN A 10 16.59 -34.84 67.13
C ASN A 10 15.15 -34.36 66.93
N GLY A 11 14.93 -33.04 66.97
CA GLY A 11 13.62 -32.41 66.90
C GLY A 11 13.74 -30.89 66.78
N THR A 12 12.61 -30.19 66.70
CA THR A 12 12.60 -28.74 66.57
C THR A 12 13.46 -28.09 67.66
N THR A 13 14.42 -27.28 67.24
CA THR A 13 15.41 -26.67 68.12
C THR A 13 15.10 -25.20 68.29
N VAL A 14 14.93 -24.76 69.53
CA VAL A 14 14.74 -23.33 69.84
C VAL A 14 15.86 -22.89 70.76
N LEU A 15 16.62 -21.89 70.36
CA LEU A 15 17.68 -21.28 71.16
C LEU A 15 17.38 -19.79 71.33
N THR A 16 17.28 -19.34 72.57
CA THR A 16 17.04 -17.93 72.90
C THR A 16 18.17 -17.44 73.80
N ALA A 17 19.05 -16.59 73.27
CA ALA A 17 20.22 -16.07 73.99
C ALA A 17 19.94 -14.75 74.73
N ASP A 18 18.92 -14.01 74.28
CA ASP A 18 18.39 -12.81 74.91
C ASP A 18 16.87 -12.99 75.11
N ASN A 19 16.48 -13.50 76.28
CA ASN A 19 15.08 -13.79 76.60
C ASN A 19 14.34 -12.58 77.18
N ASP A 20 15.04 -11.55 77.64
CA ASP A 20 14.39 -10.33 78.14
C ASP A 20 14.18 -9.27 77.05
N GLY A 21 14.82 -9.44 75.89
CA GLY A 21 14.64 -8.59 74.71
C GLY A 21 15.18 -7.19 74.93
N LEU A 22 16.17 -7.05 75.81
CA LEU A 22 16.76 -5.75 76.17
C LEU A 22 18.04 -5.43 75.37
N GLY A 23 18.36 -6.21 74.33
CA GLY A 23 19.49 -5.97 73.43
C GLY A 23 20.82 -6.41 74.01
N SER A 24 20.81 -7.48 74.79
CA SER A 24 22.01 -8.04 75.44
C SER A 24 21.91 -9.54 75.52
N GLY A 25 22.50 -10.25 74.55
CA GLY A 25 22.58 -11.71 74.59
C GLY A 25 22.87 -12.33 73.25
N ASP A 26 24.14 -12.29 72.84
CA ASP A 26 24.58 -12.87 71.57
C ASP A 26 24.61 -14.39 71.63
N LEU A 27 24.37 -15.08 70.53
CA LEU A 27 24.60 -16.51 70.38
C LEU A 27 25.91 -16.74 69.64
N SER A 28 26.95 -17.22 70.33
CA SER A 28 28.24 -17.52 69.70
C SER A 28 28.49 -19.02 69.61
N LEU A 29 28.80 -19.51 68.42
CA LEU A 29 29.26 -20.88 68.16
C LEU A 29 30.77 -20.89 67.92
N ALA A 30 31.53 -21.67 68.67
CA ALA A 30 32.99 -21.71 68.53
C ALA A 30 33.45 -22.40 67.23
N ALA A 31 34.65 -22.06 66.76
CA ALA A 31 35.26 -22.66 65.57
C ALA A 31 35.30 -24.19 65.64
N LEU A 32 35.08 -24.83 64.47
CA LEU A 32 35.04 -26.29 64.31
C LEU A 32 33.95 -26.99 65.15
N LYS A 33 32.97 -26.25 65.69
CA LYS A 33 31.78 -26.79 66.33
C LYS A 33 30.61 -26.76 65.39
N THR A 34 29.61 -27.59 65.68
CA THR A 34 28.41 -27.70 64.87
C THR A 34 27.17 -27.66 65.75
N ILE A 35 26.18 -26.87 65.35
CA ILE A 35 24.78 -27.05 65.74
C ILE A 35 24.13 -27.89 64.65
N ASP A 36 23.68 -29.09 64.96
CA ASP A 36 23.06 -30.04 64.03
C ASP A 36 21.70 -30.47 64.60
N THR A 37 20.61 -30.16 63.91
CA THR A 37 19.28 -30.51 64.39
C THR A 37 18.79 -31.90 63.96
N GLY A 38 19.65 -32.67 63.29
CA GLY A 38 19.31 -33.97 62.74
C GLY A 38 18.24 -33.90 61.64
N GLY A 39 18.20 -32.78 60.89
CA GLY A 39 17.19 -32.56 59.84
C GLY A 39 15.86 -31.99 60.34
N SER A 40 15.83 -31.37 61.52
CA SER A 40 14.64 -30.73 62.10
C SER A 40 14.71 -29.21 62.03
N ALA A 41 13.57 -28.52 62.05
CA ALA A 41 13.57 -27.06 61.99
C ALA A 41 14.28 -26.42 63.21
N ALA A 42 14.86 -25.23 63.03
CA ALA A 42 15.48 -24.47 64.10
C ALA A 42 14.99 -23.02 64.13
N THR A 43 14.89 -22.46 65.34
CA THR A 43 14.66 -21.02 65.57
C THR A 43 15.68 -20.52 66.58
N LEU A 44 16.53 -19.60 66.15
CA LEU A 44 17.57 -18.99 66.96
C LEU A 44 17.23 -17.50 67.13
N THR A 45 17.05 -17.08 68.38
CA THR A 45 16.73 -15.69 68.74
C THR A 45 17.84 -15.13 69.64
N ALA A 46 18.46 -14.04 69.22
CA ALA A 46 19.58 -13.41 69.94
C ALA A 46 19.69 -11.92 69.62
N SER A 47 20.50 -11.19 70.40
CA SER A 47 20.87 -9.82 70.04
C SER A 47 21.77 -9.78 68.80
N ASP A 48 22.67 -10.77 68.69
CA ASP A 48 23.55 -11.00 67.54
C ASP A 48 23.87 -12.50 67.47
N ILE A 49 24.26 -13.02 66.30
CA ILE A 49 24.73 -14.40 66.14
C ILE A 49 26.14 -14.38 65.57
N ILE A 50 27.06 -14.99 66.31
CA ILE A 50 28.46 -15.13 65.90
C ILE A 50 28.75 -16.60 65.58
N LEU A 51 28.83 -16.96 64.30
CA LEU A 51 29.03 -18.35 63.88
C LEU A 51 30.47 -18.61 63.50
N GLU A 52 31.36 -19.03 64.41
CA GLU A 52 32.69 -19.50 64.00
C GLU A 52 32.68 -20.95 63.48
N GLY A 53 31.67 -21.72 63.87
CA GLY A 53 31.40 -23.10 63.46
C GLY A 53 30.21 -23.21 62.51
N SER A 54 29.80 -24.43 62.14
CA SER A 54 28.68 -24.66 61.22
C SER A 54 27.32 -24.79 61.92
N LEU A 55 26.27 -24.31 61.28
CA LEU A 55 24.88 -24.49 61.70
C LEU A 55 24.16 -25.28 60.62
N THR A 56 23.59 -26.44 60.96
CA THR A 56 22.86 -27.26 60.00
C THR A 56 21.49 -27.73 60.50
N THR A 57 20.48 -27.48 59.67
CA THR A 57 19.13 -28.06 59.77
C THR A 57 18.85 -29.08 58.67
N GLY A 58 19.85 -29.42 57.85
CA GLY A 58 19.66 -30.20 56.63
C GLY A 58 18.71 -29.47 55.68
N ALA A 59 17.69 -30.15 55.17
CA ALA A 59 16.66 -29.54 54.33
C ALA A 59 15.50 -28.87 55.11
N ALA A 60 15.56 -28.86 56.46
CA ALA A 60 14.50 -28.25 57.26
C ALA A 60 14.72 -26.74 57.45
N ALA A 61 13.63 -26.05 57.78
CA ALA A 61 13.63 -24.60 57.92
C ALA A 61 14.52 -24.08 59.06
N LEU A 62 15.11 -22.91 58.85
CA LEU A 62 15.91 -22.19 59.83
C LEU A 62 15.41 -20.76 59.98
N ASN A 63 15.07 -20.34 61.20
CA ASN A 63 14.72 -18.96 61.51
C ASN A 63 15.81 -18.33 62.37
N LEU A 64 16.33 -17.19 61.92
CA LEU A 64 17.34 -16.38 62.57
C LEU A 64 16.72 -15.02 62.93
N LEU A 65 16.41 -14.84 64.21
CA LEU A 65 15.57 -13.73 64.69
C LEU A 65 16.35 -12.82 65.63
N VAL A 66 16.05 -11.52 65.56
CA VAL A 66 16.59 -10.50 66.47
C VAL A 66 15.71 -10.40 67.72
N SER A 67 16.32 -10.36 68.91
CA SER A 67 15.57 -10.40 70.19
C SER A 67 14.95 -9.07 70.62
N ASP A 68 15.51 -7.95 70.18
CA ASP A 68 15.20 -6.59 70.65
C ASP A 68 14.66 -5.67 69.54
N GLY A 69 14.49 -6.22 68.34
CA GLY A 69 14.03 -5.50 67.15
C GLY A 69 15.05 -4.53 66.58
N GLY A 70 16.35 -4.77 66.84
CA GLY A 70 17.48 -4.08 66.21
C GLY A 70 17.57 -4.28 64.70
N THR A 71 18.51 -3.55 64.08
CA THR A 71 18.77 -3.59 62.64
C THR A 71 19.66 -4.79 62.26
N ILE A 72 19.47 -5.32 61.05
CA ILE A 72 20.18 -6.51 60.56
C ILE A 72 21.12 -6.13 59.42
N GLY A 73 22.36 -6.64 59.48
CA GLY A 73 23.37 -6.51 58.44
C GLY A 73 23.70 -7.87 57.84
N LEU A 74 23.69 -7.98 56.51
CA LEU A 74 24.03 -9.21 55.79
C LEU A 74 25.21 -8.98 54.83
N GLY A 75 26.15 -9.92 54.82
CA GLY A 75 27.37 -9.84 54.00
C GLY A 75 28.41 -8.90 54.61
N ASP A 76 28.77 -7.83 53.90
CA ASP A 76 29.71 -6.80 54.39
C ASP A 76 29.01 -5.69 55.19
N ALA A 77 27.68 -5.70 55.28
CA ALA A 77 26.91 -4.73 56.06
C ALA A 77 26.97 -5.06 57.54
N VAL A 78 27.41 -4.10 58.36
CA VAL A 78 27.51 -4.26 59.83
C VAL A 78 26.40 -3.45 60.50
N LYS A 79 25.58 -4.12 61.31
CA LYS A 79 24.44 -3.56 62.06
C LYS A 79 24.41 -4.15 63.48
N ASP A 80 23.27 -4.05 64.18
CA ASP A 80 23.11 -4.57 65.54
C ASP A 80 23.22 -6.10 65.54
N TYR A 81 22.47 -6.75 64.65
CA TYR A 81 22.58 -8.17 64.33
C TYR A 81 23.34 -8.30 63.00
N THR A 82 24.53 -8.89 62.99
CA THR A 82 25.33 -9.02 61.77
C THR A 82 25.50 -10.48 61.43
N LEU A 83 25.19 -10.83 60.18
CA LEU A 83 25.53 -12.12 59.60
C LEU A 83 26.48 -11.88 58.43
N ASP A 84 27.77 -11.99 58.72
CA ASP A 84 28.79 -11.71 57.73
C ASP A 84 28.87 -12.82 56.65
N LYS A 85 29.64 -12.57 55.59
CA LYS A 85 29.82 -13.53 54.49
C LYS A 85 30.26 -14.92 54.96
N LEU A 86 31.19 -14.98 55.91
CA LEU A 86 31.69 -16.24 56.45
C LEU A 86 30.64 -16.94 57.29
N GLU A 87 29.85 -16.21 58.06
CA GLU A 87 28.77 -16.76 58.87
C GLU A 87 27.62 -17.30 58.01
N LEU A 88 27.23 -16.56 56.97
CA LEU A 88 26.22 -17.00 56.01
C LEU A 88 26.66 -18.29 55.31
N SER A 89 27.91 -18.36 54.83
CA SER A 89 28.48 -19.58 54.20
C SER A 89 28.59 -20.79 55.15
N ARG A 90 28.47 -20.59 56.47
CA ARG A 90 28.52 -21.64 57.49
C ARG A 90 27.15 -22.23 57.84
N ILE A 91 26.08 -21.72 57.23
CA ILE A 91 24.71 -22.21 57.40
C ILE A 91 24.41 -23.27 56.33
N ILE A 92 23.80 -24.38 56.75
CA ILE A 92 23.28 -25.43 55.86
C ILE A 92 21.82 -25.71 56.22
N SER A 93 20.88 -25.22 55.43
CA SER A 93 19.45 -25.24 55.74
C SER A 93 18.59 -25.39 54.49
N GLY A 94 17.30 -25.71 54.69
CA GLY A 94 16.26 -25.50 53.66
C GLY A 94 15.86 -24.03 53.63
N ASP A 95 14.55 -23.76 53.66
CA ASP A 95 14.05 -22.39 53.76
C ASP A 95 14.63 -21.68 54.98
N THR A 96 15.17 -20.48 54.79
CA THR A 96 15.84 -19.72 55.84
C THR A 96 15.22 -18.35 55.95
N GLN A 97 14.75 -17.99 57.14
CA GLN A 97 14.22 -16.67 57.43
C GLN A 97 15.22 -15.90 58.31
N ILE A 98 15.57 -14.69 57.88
CA ILE A 98 16.36 -13.72 58.65
C ILE A 98 15.45 -12.53 58.95
N GLY A 99 15.23 -12.27 60.24
CA GLY A 99 14.26 -11.28 60.70
C GLY A 99 12.84 -11.82 60.80
N ASP A 100 11.92 -10.95 61.19
CA ASP A 100 10.48 -11.16 61.32
C ASP A 100 9.78 -9.80 61.52
N ALA A 101 8.46 -9.81 61.74
CA ALA A 101 7.66 -8.61 62.03
C ALA A 101 8.04 -7.84 63.31
N SER A 102 9.06 -8.27 64.06
CA SER A 102 9.62 -7.54 65.20
C SER A 102 10.99 -6.91 64.93
N SER A 103 11.63 -7.31 63.83
CA SER A 103 12.99 -6.93 63.42
C SER A 103 13.02 -5.53 62.79
N GLY A 104 14.12 -4.78 62.97
CA GLY A 104 14.30 -3.49 62.30
C GLY A 104 14.72 -3.65 60.84
N SER A 105 15.12 -2.53 60.22
CA SER A 105 15.58 -2.51 58.83
C SER A 105 16.74 -3.47 58.57
N ILE A 106 16.79 -4.03 57.35
CA ILE A 106 17.85 -4.93 56.88
C ILE A 106 18.74 -4.18 55.88
N THR A 107 20.05 -4.29 56.01
CA THR A 107 21.01 -3.80 55.02
C THR A 107 21.87 -4.94 54.50
N VAL A 108 21.99 -5.05 53.20
CA VAL A 108 22.70 -6.11 52.48
C VAL A 108 23.82 -5.50 51.66
N ASN A 109 25.00 -6.11 51.72
CA ASN A 109 26.15 -5.68 50.94
C ASN A 109 27.05 -6.87 50.57
N ASN A 110 27.44 -6.99 49.30
CA ASN A 110 28.48 -7.92 48.85
C ASN A 110 28.26 -9.40 49.23
N VAL A 111 27.03 -9.89 49.21
CA VAL A 111 26.79 -11.34 49.34
C VAL A 111 27.19 -12.01 48.03
N SER A 112 28.10 -12.96 48.07
CA SER A 112 28.49 -13.74 46.88
C SER A 112 27.75 -15.08 46.82
N GLU A 113 27.67 -15.67 45.63
CA GLU A 113 27.09 -17.00 45.35
C GLU A 113 27.45 -18.03 46.44
N SER A 114 28.76 -18.20 46.69
CA SER A 114 29.25 -19.16 47.68
C SER A 114 28.82 -18.91 49.13
N ASP A 115 28.37 -17.70 49.44
CA ASP A 115 27.89 -17.39 50.79
C ASP A 115 26.49 -17.96 51.03
N SER A 116 25.64 -18.05 50.00
CA SER A 116 24.29 -18.62 50.10
C SER A 116 24.17 -20.08 49.69
N ASP A 117 25.21 -20.70 49.11
CA ASP A 117 25.22 -22.10 48.63
C ASP A 117 24.63 -23.12 49.61
N GLY A 118 24.83 -22.91 50.92
CA GLY A 118 24.35 -23.80 51.96
C GLY A 118 22.84 -23.75 52.21
N ILE A 119 22.16 -22.72 51.71
CA ILE A 119 20.71 -22.53 51.82
C ILE A 119 20.07 -23.11 50.56
N SER A 120 19.51 -24.32 50.67
CA SER A 120 18.94 -25.03 49.52
C SER A 120 17.49 -24.64 49.21
N GLY A 121 16.84 -23.87 50.09
CA GLY A 121 15.48 -23.37 49.92
C GLY A 121 15.45 -21.84 49.74
N MET A 122 14.31 -21.22 50.02
CA MET A 122 14.15 -19.78 49.90
C MET A 122 14.85 -19.04 51.06
N LEU A 123 15.71 -18.06 50.77
CA LEU A 123 16.17 -17.09 51.78
C LEU A 123 15.16 -15.94 51.87
N THR A 124 14.48 -15.83 53.01
CA THR A 124 13.57 -14.73 53.31
C THR A 124 14.24 -13.70 54.21
N LEU A 125 14.36 -12.47 53.73
CA LEU A 125 14.69 -11.29 54.52
C LEU A 125 13.38 -10.63 54.93
N ASP A 126 13.06 -10.65 56.22
CA ASP A 126 11.78 -10.18 56.75
C ASP A 126 11.98 -8.96 57.65
N ALA A 127 11.71 -7.79 57.09
CA ALA A 127 11.69 -6.49 57.74
C ALA A 127 10.25 -5.94 57.82
N SER A 128 9.25 -6.79 58.05
CA SER A 128 7.82 -6.42 58.07
C SER A 128 7.35 -5.66 59.32
N LYS A 129 8.25 -5.04 60.06
CA LYS A 129 7.92 -4.19 61.20
C LYS A 129 7.68 -2.76 60.70
N ASP A 130 6.58 -2.14 61.14
CA ASP A 130 6.27 -0.70 60.98
C ASP A 130 7.54 0.18 60.87
N LYS A 131 7.72 0.86 59.73
CA LYS A 131 8.86 1.74 59.36
C LYS A 131 10.19 1.03 59.11
N SER A 132 10.18 -0.25 58.74
CA SER A 132 11.40 -1.01 58.47
C SER A 132 11.53 -1.33 56.99
N SER A 133 12.68 -0.98 56.43
CA SER A 133 13.02 -1.11 55.01
C SER A 133 14.15 -2.12 54.78
N ILE A 134 14.32 -2.53 53.52
CA ILE A 134 15.47 -3.33 53.07
C ILE A 134 16.32 -2.50 52.12
N VAL A 135 17.65 -2.50 52.32
CA VAL A 135 18.59 -1.74 51.48
C VAL A 135 19.69 -2.66 50.95
N PHE A 136 19.86 -2.73 49.63
CA PHE A 136 21.00 -3.36 48.95
C PHE A 136 21.99 -2.29 48.49
N GLU A 137 23.22 -2.28 49.04
CA GLU A 137 24.15 -1.16 48.86
C GLU A 137 25.60 -1.55 48.53
N THR A 138 26.29 -0.60 47.87
CA THR A 138 27.72 -0.55 47.55
C THR A 138 28.30 -1.62 46.60
N VAL A 139 28.03 -2.90 46.81
CA VAL A 139 28.48 -4.02 45.94
C VAL A 139 27.33 -4.99 45.70
N ALA A 140 27.23 -5.49 44.45
CA ALA A 140 26.20 -6.43 44.02
C ALA A 140 26.10 -7.67 44.93
N SER A 141 24.90 -8.23 45.02
CA SER A 141 24.62 -9.40 45.87
C SER A 141 23.98 -10.54 45.05
N ILE A 142 24.39 -11.76 45.34
CA ILE A 142 23.93 -12.99 44.68
C ILE A 142 23.40 -13.94 45.75
N PHE A 143 22.27 -14.59 45.46
CA PHE A 143 21.61 -15.56 46.34
C PHE A 143 21.19 -16.81 45.56
N ASN A 144 21.00 -17.95 46.23
CA ASN A 144 20.37 -19.11 45.57
C ASN A 144 18.92 -18.79 45.17
N ALA A 145 18.12 -18.31 46.11
CA ALA A 145 16.76 -17.82 45.94
C ALA A 145 16.48 -16.76 47.01
N LEU A 146 15.70 -15.73 46.69
CA LEU A 146 15.50 -14.57 47.57
C LEU A 146 14.04 -14.14 47.65
N THR A 147 13.58 -13.92 48.87
CA THR A 147 12.39 -13.14 49.17
C THR A 147 12.79 -11.99 50.09
N ALA A 148 12.65 -10.75 49.65
CA ALA A 148 12.85 -9.56 50.47
C ALA A 148 11.49 -8.92 50.76
N LYS A 149 11.13 -8.82 52.04
CA LYS A 149 9.86 -8.22 52.49
C LYS A 149 10.13 -7.07 53.44
N SER A 150 9.73 -5.88 53.07
CA SER A 150 9.77 -4.68 53.91
C SER A 150 8.37 -4.22 54.25
N ASP A 151 8.28 -3.44 55.30
CA ASP A 151 7.12 -2.60 55.59
C ASP A 151 7.26 -1.24 54.88
N ASP A 152 8.46 -0.62 54.96
CA ASP A 152 8.73 0.75 54.50
C ASP A 152 9.63 0.78 53.25
N GLY A 153 9.34 -0.11 52.29
CA GLY A 153 9.99 -0.16 50.97
C GLY A 153 11.38 -0.84 50.89
N ILE A 154 11.80 -1.07 49.64
CA ILE A 154 13.08 -1.70 49.28
C ILE A 154 13.91 -0.73 48.42
N ALA A 155 15.13 -0.43 48.84
CA ALA A 155 16.09 0.37 48.07
C ALA A 155 17.22 -0.49 47.50
N ILE A 156 17.38 -0.46 46.17
CA ILE A 156 18.37 -1.25 45.42
C ILE A 156 19.33 -0.29 44.72
N SER A 157 20.56 -0.17 45.26
CA SER A 157 21.63 0.68 44.70
C SER A 157 22.73 -0.12 43.99
N VAL A 158 22.51 -1.42 43.79
CA VAL A 158 23.45 -2.38 43.21
C VAL A 158 22.69 -3.43 42.41
N ASP A 159 23.38 -4.18 41.55
CA ASP A 159 22.76 -5.29 40.83
C ASP A 159 22.47 -6.45 41.80
N LEU A 160 21.42 -7.21 41.49
CA LEU A 160 20.92 -8.29 42.35
C LEU A 160 20.64 -9.53 41.51
N THR A 161 21.08 -10.69 41.99
CA THR A 161 20.94 -11.95 41.26
C THR A 161 20.43 -13.06 42.17
N THR A 162 19.50 -13.87 41.68
CA THR A 162 19.32 -15.25 42.14
C THR A 162 19.84 -16.22 41.08
N ASP A 163 20.63 -17.21 41.49
CA ASP A 163 21.31 -18.13 40.56
C ASP A 163 20.70 -19.54 40.51
N THR A 164 19.72 -19.83 41.37
CA THR A 164 19.04 -21.14 41.43
C THR A 164 17.51 -21.05 41.38
N GLY A 165 16.88 -20.12 42.10
CA GLY A 165 15.42 -20.03 42.23
C GLY A 165 14.89 -18.60 42.20
N ASP A 166 13.66 -18.41 42.68
CA ASP A 166 12.91 -17.17 42.50
C ASP A 166 13.50 -15.95 43.22
N MET A 167 13.17 -14.77 42.69
CA MET A 167 13.37 -13.45 43.32
C MET A 167 12.02 -12.80 43.58
N ILE A 168 11.68 -12.56 44.84
CA ILE A 168 10.45 -11.87 45.25
C ILE A 168 10.83 -10.63 46.03
N LEU A 169 10.41 -9.47 45.55
CA LEU A 169 10.60 -8.17 46.18
C LEU A 169 9.23 -7.62 46.57
N GLU A 170 8.97 -7.53 47.87
CA GLU A 170 7.74 -7.03 48.47
C GLU A 170 8.06 -5.76 49.27
N GLY A 171 7.73 -4.61 48.70
CA GLY A 171 7.95 -3.28 49.26
C GLY A 171 7.03 -2.94 50.43
N ASP A 172 5.84 -3.55 50.48
CA ASP A 172 4.74 -3.20 51.37
C ASP A 172 4.06 -4.48 51.90
N ALA A 173 4.75 -5.18 52.79
CA ALA A 173 4.32 -6.47 53.30
C ALA A 173 3.04 -6.42 54.13
N ASP A 174 2.65 -5.25 54.66
CA ASP A 174 1.50 -5.08 55.54
C ASP A 174 0.25 -4.53 54.80
N GLY A 175 0.43 -3.98 53.60
CA GLY A 175 -0.60 -3.46 52.70
C GLY A 175 -1.28 -2.19 53.22
N ASN A 176 -0.72 -1.54 54.24
CA ASN A 176 -1.23 -0.31 54.83
C ASN A 176 -0.61 0.92 54.16
N ILE A 177 -1.25 2.08 54.35
CA ILE A 177 -0.72 3.32 53.79
C ILE A 177 0.23 3.95 54.80
N ASP A 178 1.48 4.13 54.40
CA ASP A 178 2.45 4.89 55.16
C ASP A 178 2.66 6.32 54.67
N THR A 179 3.13 7.19 55.57
CA THR A 179 3.26 8.64 55.28
C THR A 179 4.45 8.98 54.37
N ALA A 180 5.38 8.04 54.21
CA ALA A 180 6.50 7.98 53.28
C ALA A 180 7.07 6.56 53.43
N GLY A 181 7.22 5.83 52.33
CA GLY A 181 7.50 4.40 52.38
C GLY A 181 6.90 3.63 51.23
N ASP A 182 6.97 2.30 51.28
CA ASP A 182 6.24 1.34 50.44
C ASP A 182 6.82 1.12 49.02
N ASP A 183 7.70 2.00 48.54
CA ASP A 183 8.27 1.92 47.18
C ASP A 183 9.36 0.83 47.06
N ILE A 184 9.46 0.25 45.86
CA ILE A 184 10.69 -0.41 45.40
C ILE A 184 11.47 0.60 44.56
N VAL A 185 12.67 1.00 45.00
CA VAL A 185 13.49 2.04 44.36
C VAL A 185 14.80 1.47 43.85
N LEU A 186 15.00 1.52 42.54
CA LEU A 186 16.22 1.12 41.83
C LEU A 186 17.03 2.36 41.45
N SER A 187 18.16 2.56 42.12
CA SER A 187 19.04 3.73 41.93
C SER A 187 20.24 3.40 41.05
N GLY A 188 20.47 4.26 40.05
CA GLY A 188 21.43 4.07 38.98
C GLY A 188 20.97 3.07 37.93
N ALA A 189 21.86 2.77 36.97
CA ALA A 189 21.62 1.72 36.00
C ALA A 189 21.64 0.36 36.70
N ARG A 190 20.55 -0.40 36.62
CA ARG A 190 20.36 -1.64 37.39
C ARG A 190 20.00 -2.83 36.53
N THR A 191 20.60 -3.96 36.87
CA THR A 191 20.22 -5.28 36.36
C THR A 191 19.81 -6.16 37.53
N LEU A 192 18.60 -6.71 37.45
CA LEU A 192 18.10 -7.76 38.32
C LEU A 192 17.97 -9.04 37.50
N THR A 193 18.48 -10.15 38.02
CA THR A 193 18.44 -11.45 37.33
C THR A 193 17.88 -12.51 38.27
N SER A 194 16.85 -13.24 37.83
CA SER A 194 16.28 -14.37 38.55
C SER A 194 16.48 -15.66 37.77
N ALA A 195 17.00 -16.70 38.43
CA ALA A 195 17.09 -18.05 37.88
C ALA A 195 15.76 -18.83 37.94
N GLY A 196 14.71 -18.24 38.50
CA GLY A 196 13.33 -18.72 38.41
C GLY A 196 12.40 -17.56 38.05
N ASN A 197 11.30 -17.42 38.80
CA ASN A 197 10.36 -16.31 38.67
C ASN A 197 10.92 -15.03 39.28
N MET A 198 10.46 -13.88 38.79
CA MET A 198 10.71 -12.58 39.39
C MET A 198 9.38 -11.88 39.68
N THR A 199 9.15 -11.46 40.93
CA THR A 199 7.95 -10.73 41.34
C THR A 199 8.34 -9.42 42.02
N LEU A 200 7.77 -8.31 41.55
CA LEU A 200 7.89 -6.99 42.15
C LEU A 200 6.51 -6.52 42.60
N ASP A 201 6.36 -6.31 43.91
CA ASP A 201 5.11 -5.88 44.57
C ASP A 201 5.41 -4.71 45.51
N ALA A 202 4.61 -3.66 45.43
CA ALA A 202 4.69 -2.45 46.22
C ALA A 202 3.25 -1.95 46.44
N THR A 203 2.40 -2.78 47.06
CA THR A 203 0.94 -2.67 47.07
C THR A 203 0.35 -1.27 47.32
N LYS A 204 0.98 -0.41 48.15
CA LYS A 204 0.63 1.01 48.33
C LYS A 204 1.69 2.01 47.84
N GLY A 205 2.84 1.52 47.40
CA GLY A 205 3.93 2.28 46.78
C GLY A 205 3.95 2.19 45.26
N ASN A 206 5.12 2.46 44.70
CA ASN A 206 5.45 2.32 43.28
C ASN A 206 6.78 1.59 43.13
N ILE A 207 7.02 1.08 41.92
CA ILE A 207 8.32 0.58 41.51
C ILE A 207 8.97 1.68 40.66
N THR A 208 10.15 2.15 41.04
CA THR A 208 10.82 3.25 40.35
C THR A 208 12.27 2.92 40.01
N ALA A 209 12.71 3.23 38.79
CA ALA A 209 14.10 3.16 38.38
C ALA A 209 14.55 4.50 37.77
N ASP A 210 15.58 5.12 38.33
CA ASP A 210 16.01 6.47 37.92
C ASP A 210 16.95 6.49 36.69
N SER A 211 17.23 5.32 36.10
CA SER A 211 18.14 5.14 34.97
C SER A 211 17.73 3.93 34.11
N THR A 212 18.67 3.37 33.35
CA THR A 212 18.48 2.11 32.61
C THR A 212 18.10 0.98 33.56
N LEU A 213 17.08 0.20 33.18
CA LEU A 213 16.59 -0.94 33.94
C LEU A 213 16.60 -2.20 33.07
N ASN A 214 17.23 -3.27 33.57
CA ASN A 214 17.12 -4.61 33.00
C ASN A 214 16.55 -5.55 34.06
N LEU A 215 15.39 -6.16 33.78
CA LEU A 215 14.82 -7.25 34.58
C LEU A 215 14.87 -8.52 33.72
N THR A 216 15.49 -9.58 34.25
CA THR A 216 15.64 -10.84 33.51
C THR A 216 15.24 -12.01 34.42
N ALA A 217 14.23 -12.77 34.02
CA ALA A 217 13.78 -13.99 34.70
C ALA A 217 13.93 -15.19 33.75
N ILE A 218 14.33 -16.35 34.28
CA ILE A 218 14.28 -17.60 33.52
C ILE A 218 12.83 -18.03 33.31
N ASP A 219 11.95 -17.84 34.30
CA ASP A 219 10.52 -18.14 34.19
C ASP A 219 9.72 -16.83 34.02
N ASN A 220 8.67 -16.64 34.83
CA ASN A 220 7.76 -15.49 34.74
C ASN A 220 8.35 -14.22 35.34
N LEU A 221 7.97 -13.07 34.78
CA LEU A 221 8.19 -11.74 35.34
C LEU A 221 6.84 -11.09 35.66
N SER A 222 6.57 -10.88 36.96
CA SER A 222 5.32 -10.31 37.44
C SER A 222 5.54 -8.92 38.04
N ILE A 223 4.88 -7.93 37.47
CA ILE A 223 4.88 -6.53 37.93
C ILE A 223 3.49 -6.21 38.49
N ASN A 224 3.37 -6.20 39.82
CA ASN A 224 2.08 -6.03 40.50
C ASN A 224 1.69 -4.57 40.74
N ASP A 225 2.65 -3.64 40.60
CA ASP A 225 2.47 -2.20 40.80
C ASP A 225 3.06 -1.36 39.67
N SER A 226 2.77 -0.07 39.69
CA SER A 226 3.22 0.80 38.58
C SER A 226 4.74 0.90 38.57
N LEU A 227 5.33 0.58 37.42
CA LEU A 227 6.75 0.69 37.14
C LEU A 227 7.02 2.00 36.40
N THR A 228 7.76 2.92 37.00
CA THR A 228 8.25 4.13 36.34
C THR A 228 9.76 4.08 36.17
N THR A 229 10.25 4.22 34.95
CA THR A 229 11.68 4.28 34.65
C THR A 229 12.06 5.61 33.97
N ALA A 230 13.34 5.99 34.02
CA ALA A 230 13.85 7.21 33.37
C ALA A 230 14.91 6.93 32.29
N GLY A 231 15.16 5.66 31.97
CA GLY A 231 16.10 5.23 30.93
C GLY A 231 15.55 4.05 30.12
N VAL A 232 16.38 3.54 29.21
CA VAL A 232 16.02 2.35 28.42
C VAL A 232 15.62 1.22 29.35
N THR A 233 14.49 0.60 29.06
CA THR A 233 13.90 -0.45 29.90
C THR A 233 13.85 -1.75 29.13
N THR A 234 14.49 -2.79 29.65
CA THR A 234 14.46 -4.13 29.08
C THR A 234 13.86 -5.09 30.09
N LEU A 235 12.76 -5.73 29.72
CA LEU A 235 12.06 -6.71 30.53
C LEU A 235 12.10 -8.05 29.78
N THR A 236 12.69 -9.06 30.39
CA THR A 236 12.85 -10.38 29.80
C THR A 236 12.30 -11.43 30.75
N ALA A 237 11.18 -12.06 30.37
CA ALA A 237 10.74 -13.35 30.88
C ALA A 237 11.22 -14.46 29.91
N ASP A 238 11.25 -15.72 30.37
CA ASP A 238 11.73 -16.84 29.55
C ASP A 238 13.14 -16.62 28.99
N SER A 239 14.07 -16.11 29.80
CA SER A 239 15.40 -15.70 29.33
C SER A 239 16.29 -16.85 28.84
N ASP A 240 15.89 -18.11 29.07
CA ASP A 240 16.56 -19.28 28.51
C ASP A 240 15.96 -19.75 27.16
N GLY A 241 14.87 -19.12 26.72
CA GLY A 241 14.21 -19.33 25.43
C GLY A 241 13.64 -20.75 25.28
N LEU A 242 13.14 -21.33 26.37
CA LEU A 242 12.57 -22.68 26.38
C LEU A 242 11.03 -22.69 26.25
N GLY A 243 10.41 -21.53 26.09
CA GLY A 243 8.97 -21.37 25.85
C GLY A 243 8.13 -21.43 27.12
N SER A 244 8.68 -20.96 28.24
CA SER A 244 8.00 -20.89 29.53
C SER A 244 8.40 -19.64 30.29
N GLY A 245 7.56 -18.60 30.25
CA GLY A 245 7.76 -17.41 31.05
C GLY A 245 7.02 -16.21 30.50
N ASP A 246 5.96 -15.83 31.20
CA ASP A 246 5.12 -14.71 30.81
C ASP A 246 5.59 -13.42 31.50
N LEU A 247 5.44 -12.30 30.81
CA LEU A 247 5.49 -10.97 31.42
C LEU A 247 4.07 -10.52 31.75
N SER A 248 3.78 -10.30 33.03
CA SER A 248 2.46 -9.83 33.47
C SER A 248 2.51 -8.46 34.12
N LEU A 249 1.58 -7.58 33.73
CA LEU A 249 1.31 -6.30 34.37
C LEU A 249 -0.09 -6.31 34.97
N ALA A 250 -0.20 -6.07 36.28
CA ALA A 250 -1.47 -6.10 36.98
C ALA A 250 -2.48 -5.01 36.54
N SER A 251 -3.77 -5.30 36.74
CA SER A 251 -4.86 -4.40 36.33
C SER A 251 -4.78 -3.02 36.98
N GLY A 252 -4.99 -1.99 36.16
CA GLY A 252 -4.96 -0.58 36.58
C GLY A 252 -3.57 -0.06 36.95
N LYS A 253 -2.50 -0.82 36.68
CA LYS A 253 -1.11 -0.40 36.83
C LYS A 253 -0.54 0.08 35.51
N THR A 254 0.62 0.72 35.58
CA THR A 254 1.27 1.29 34.40
C THR A 254 2.77 0.99 34.40
N ILE A 255 3.29 0.53 33.26
CA ILE A 255 4.71 0.63 32.93
C ILE A 255 4.91 1.94 32.17
N ASN A 256 5.70 2.86 32.70
CA ASN A 256 5.98 4.17 32.11
C ASN A 256 7.49 4.39 32.05
N THR A 257 8.06 4.47 30.85
CA THR A 257 9.51 4.63 30.70
C THR A 257 10.01 6.08 30.66
N GLY A 258 9.13 7.03 31.01
CA GLY A 258 9.47 8.45 31.06
C GLY A 258 9.86 9.04 29.69
N GLY A 259 9.45 8.40 28.59
CA GLY A 259 9.83 8.78 27.23
C GLY A 259 11.08 8.09 26.69
N SER A 260 11.54 7.02 27.34
CA SER A 260 12.67 6.20 26.86
C SER A 260 12.20 4.96 26.10
N ALA A 261 13.06 4.40 25.25
CA ALA A 261 12.73 3.17 24.54
C ALA A 261 12.55 1.97 25.49
N ALA A 262 11.72 1.01 25.08
CA ALA A 262 11.50 -0.23 25.81
C ALA A 262 11.62 -1.47 24.92
N THR A 263 12.10 -2.57 25.49
CA THR A 263 12.08 -3.89 24.86
C THR A 263 11.54 -4.90 25.85
N LEU A 264 10.44 -5.55 25.48
CA LEU A 264 9.82 -6.61 26.26
C LEU A 264 10.00 -7.91 25.46
N THR A 265 10.52 -8.93 26.13
CA THR A 265 10.75 -10.26 25.56
C THR A 265 10.17 -11.29 26.52
N ALA A 266 9.28 -12.15 26.04
CA ALA A 266 8.61 -13.17 26.85
C ALA A 266 8.01 -14.26 25.96
N SER A 267 7.54 -15.35 26.57
CA SER A 267 6.69 -16.33 25.88
C SER A 267 5.34 -15.68 25.52
N ASP A 268 4.80 -14.90 26.45
CA ASP A 268 3.60 -14.08 26.26
C ASP A 268 3.68 -12.78 27.09
N ILE A 269 2.98 -11.73 26.66
CA ILE A 269 2.89 -10.45 27.38
C ILE A 269 1.44 -10.15 27.74
N ILE A 270 1.12 -10.37 29.01
CA ILE A 270 -0.22 -10.18 29.56
C ILE A 270 -0.31 -8.78 30.17
N LEU A 271 -0.92 -7.85 29.44
CA LEU A 271 -1.05 -6.45 29.89
C LEU A 271 -2.44 -6.20 30.45
N GLU A 272 -2.73 -6.45 31.73
CA GLU A 272 -4.01 -5.99 32.33
C GLU A 272 -4.00 -4.48 32.67
N GLY A 273 -2.79 -3.90 32.72
CA GLY A 273 -2.52 -2.47 32.87
C GLY A 273 -2.13 -1.79 31.55
N SER A 274 -1.64 -0.56 31.63
CA SER A 274 -1.17 0.21 30.47
C SER A 274 0.35 0.25 30.35
N LEU A 275 0.87 0.31 29.12
CA LEU A 275 2.29 0.47 28.83
C LEU A 275 2.50 1.77 28.05
N THR A 276 3.42 2.63 28.50
CA THR A 276 3.75 3.86 27.77
C THR A 276 5.25 4.13 27.68
N THR A 277 5.71 4.35 26.46
CA THR A 277 7.05 4.88 26.11
C THR A 277 6.99 6.32 25.61
N GLY A 278 5.82 6.96 25.68
CA GLY A 278 5.58 8.28 25.07
C GLY A 278 5.76 8.21 23.56
N ALA A 279 6.71 8.97 23.02
CA ALA A 279 7.06 8.96 21.59
C ALA A 279 8.27 8.08 21.27
N ALA A 280 8.84 7.37 22.24
CA ALA A 280 9.97 6.48 22.01
C ALA A 280 9.53 5.10 21.51
N ALA A 281 10.46 4.40 20.86
CA ALA A 281 10.22 3.08 20.30
C ALA A 281 9.92 2.02 21.37
N LEU A 282 9.06 1.07 21.02
CA LEU A 282 8.72 -0.11 21.81
C LEU A 282 8.91 -1.36 20.96
N ASN A 283 9.67 -2.33 21.47
CA ASN A 283 9.82 -3.64 20.83
C ASN A 283 9.14 -4.71 21.68
N LEU A 284 8.30 -5.53 21.06
CA LEU A 284 7.59 -6.66 21.65
C LEU A 284 8.06 -7.92 20.92
N LEU A 285 8.83 -8.76 21.63
CA LEU A 285 9.56 -9.87 21.04
C LEU A 285 9.19 -11.19 21.72
N VAL A 286 9.18 -12.26 20.94
CA VAL A 286 8.96 -13.62 21.45
C VAL A 286 10.29 -14.20 21.93
N SER A 287 10.33 -14.77 23.13
CA SER A 287 11.57 -15.29 23.74
C SER A 287 12.06 -16.60 23.13
N ASP A 288 11.14 -17.47 22.72
CA ASP A 288 11.41 -18.83 22.27
C ASP A 288 11.23 -19.01 20.75
N GLY A 289 10.99 -17.92 20.01
CA GLY A 289 10.85 -17.95 18.56
C GLY A 289 12.00 -18.72 17.89
N ALA A 290 13.25 -18.52 18.33
CA ALA A 290 14.42 -19.21 17.79
C ALA A 290 14.46 -20.73 18.04
N THR A 291 13.73 -21.26 19.04
CA THR A 291 13.80 -22.65 19.48
C THR A 291 12.53 -23.45 19.15
N THR A 292 11.35 -22.81 19.13
CA THR A 292 10.04 -23.47 18.97
C THR A 292 9.26 -23.06 17.73
N ASP A 293 9.73 -22.07 16.96
CA ASP A 293 8.94 -21.42 15.90
C ASP A 293 7.65 -20.75 16.44
N ALA A 294 7.67 -20.28 17.70
CA ALA A 294 6.54 -19.64 18.35
C ALA A 294 5.91 -18.54 17.49
N THR A 295 4.59 -18.65 17.34
CA THR A 295 3.76 -17.81 16.49
C THR A 295 3.19 -16.62 17.25
N ILE A 296 2.96 -15.51 16.55
CA ILE A 296 2.42 -14.27 17.12
C ILE A 296 0.98 -14.07 16.65
N GLY A 297 0.10 -13.73 17.59
CA GLY A 297 -1.31 -13.43 17.36
C GLY A 297 -1.61 -11.98 17.69
N LEU A 298 -2.32 -11.28 16.79
CA LEU A 298 -2.79 -9.91 17.01
C LEU A 298 -4.32 -9.82 16.89
N GLY A 299 -4.93 -9.08 17.81
CA GLY A 299 -6.36 -8.78 17.77
C GLY A 299 -7.20 -9.92 18.37
N ASP A 300 -7.91 -10.67 17.54
CA ASP A 300 -8.69 -11.86 17.92
C ASP A 300 -7.96 -13.19 17.58
N ALA A 301 -6.75 -13.10 16.99
CA ALA A 301 -5.95 -14.26 16.61
C ALA A 301 -5.21 -14.85 17.82
N ASP A 302 -5.64 -16.01 18.31
CA ASP A 302 -5.04 -16.72 19.45
C ASP A 302 -3.83 -17.59 19.01
N LYS A 303 -2.63 -17.25 19.49
CA LYS A 303 -1.33 -17.88 19.15
C LYS A 303 -0.45 -18.04 20.40
N ASP A 304 0.82 -18.43 20.23
CA ASP A 304 1.74 -18.66 21.36
C ASP A 304 2.04 -17.37 22.12
N PHE A 305 2.40 -16.31 21.39
CA PHE A 305 2.52 -14.94 21.89
C PHE A 305 1.28 -14.16 21.42
N ASP A 306 0.34 -13.89 22.32
CA ASP A 306 -0.96 -13.30 21.99
C ASP A 306 -1.05 -11.86 22.47
N LEU A 307 -1.21 -10.92 21.53
CA LEU A 307 -1.52 -9.53 21.84
C LEU A 307 -2.95 -9.26 21.41
N THR A 308 -3.87 -9.44 22.35
CA THR A 308 -5.28 -9.17 22.09
C THR A 308 -5.48 -7.71 21.69
N GLY A 309 -6.56 -7.42 20.95
CA GLY A 309 -6.90 -6.04 20.61
C GLY A 309 -7.00 -5.13 21.85
N ALA A 310 -7.45 -5.69 22.98
CA ALA A 310 -7.53 -4.96 24.24
C ALA A 310 -6.15 -4.59 24.80
N GLU A 311 -5.15 -5.46 24.66
CA GLU A 311 -3.76 -5.23 25.09
C GLU A 311 -3.07 -4.23 24.18
N LEU A 312 -3.21 -4.38 22.85
CA LEU A 312 -2.72 -3.39 21.88
C LEU A 312 -3.26 -1.99 22.20
N GLY A 313 -4.57 -1.88 22.49
CA GLY A 313 -5.22 -0.62 22.87
C GLY A 313 -4.78 -0.03 24.22
N ARG A 314 -3.98 -0.75 25.01
CA ARG A 314 -3.39 -0.28 26.28
C ARG A 314 -1.94 0.19 26.13
N ILE A 315 -1.39 0.14 24.92
CA ILE A 315 -0.04 0.60 24.59
C ILE A 315 -0.08 2.06 24.12
N THR A 316 0.89 2.86 24.54
CA THR A 316 1.13 4.22 24.02
C THR A 316 2.61 4.42 23.72
N ALA A 317 2.97 4.50 22.44
CA ALA A 317 4.35 4.51 21.98
C ALA A 317 4.55 5.39 20.72
N GLY A 318 5.80 5.60 20.34
CA GLY A 318 6.17 6.07 19.00
C GLY A 318 6.04 4.92 18.01
N ASP A 319 7.17 4.45 17.50
CA ASP A 319 7.24 3.23 16.69
C ASP A 319 7.05 2.00 17.57
N VAL A 320 6.31 1.01 17.08
CA VAL A 320 6.10 -0.28 17.74
C VAL A 320 6.55 -1.39 16.81
N GLN A 321 7.53 -2.17 17.22
CA GLN A 321 7.94 -3.39 16.52
C GLN A 321 7.37 -4.61 17.23
N ILE A 322 6.73 -5.50 16.46
CA ILE A 322 6.18 -6.77 16.90
C ILE A 322 6.86 -7.87 16.09
N GLY A 323 7.54 -8.78 16.78
CA GLY A 323 8.35 -9.81 16.17
C GLY A 323 9.73 -9.32 15.71
N ASP A 324 10.51 -10.27 15.22
CA ASP A 324 11.85 -10.08 14.66
C ASP A 324 12.26 -11.29 13.80
N SER A 325 13.51 -11.29 13.33
CA SER A 325 14.12 -12.39 12.57
C SER A 325 14.17 -13.77 13.28
N THR A 326 13.75 -13.86 14.53
CA THR A 326 13.66 -15.11 15.30
C THR A 326 12.23 -15.58 15.51
N SER A 327 11.24 -14.73 15.29
CA SER A 327 9.82 -14.99 15.52
C SER A 327 9.23 -15.91 14.45
N GLY A 328 8.25 -16.74 14.80
CA GLY A 328 7.46 -17.51 13.83
C GLY A 328 6.50 -16.62 13.02
N SER A 329 5.53 -17.25 12.35
CA SER A 329 4.53 -16.51 11.57
C SER A 329 3.67 -15.59 12.46
N ILE A 330 3.24 -14.46 11.91
CA ILE A 330 2.34 -13.50 12.55
C ILE A 330 0.94 -13.69 11.95
N THR A 331 -0.08 -13.80 12.79
CA THR A 331 -1.50 -13.82 12.38
C THR A 331 -2.23 -12.63 12.98
N VAL A 332 -3.04 -11.96 12.16
CA VAL A 332 -3.78 -10.75 12.49
C VAL A 332 -5.26 -10.97 12.20
N ASP A 333 -6.11 -10.72 13.19
CA ASP A 333 -7.57 -10.85 13.08
C ASP A 333 -8.23 -9.68 13.83
N ASN A 334 -9.13 -8.95 13.18
CA ASN A 334 -9.98 -7.94 13.80
C ASN A 334 -9.24 -6.85 14.62
N VAL A 335 -8.03 -6.44 14.20
CA VAL A 335 -7.39 -5.27 14.81
C VAL A 335 -8.15 -4.02 14.38
N THR A 336 -8.67 -3.25 15.32
CA THR A 336 -9.42 -2.01 15.04
C THR A 336 -8.52 -0.78 15.18
N ALA A 337 -8.93 0.34 14.58
CA ALA A 337 -8.29 1.64 14.79
C ALA A 337 -8.08 1.98 16.28
N ALA A 338 -9.05 1.63 17.14
CA ALA A 338 -8.93 1.86 18.59
C ALA A 338 -7.77 1.09 19.23
N ASN A 339 -7.36 -0.04 18.66
CA ASN A 339 -6.27 -0.87 19.17
C ASN A 339 -4.90 -0.29 18.80
N SER A 340 -4.79 0.53 17.75
CA SER A 340 -3.54 1.15 17.31
C SER A 340 -3.46 2.66 17.56
N ASN A 341 -4.54 3.33 17.98
CA ASN A 341 -4.60 4.77 18.28
C ASN A 341 -3.51 5.29 19.25
N GLY A 342 -2.99 4.45 20.13
CA GLY A 342 -1.91 4.81 21.06
C GLY A 342 -0.51 4.82 20.42
N MET A 343 -0.38 4.30 19.20
CA MET A 343 0.86 4.17 18.45
C MET A 343 0.96 5.34 17.48
N SER A 344 1.79 6.32 17.85
CA SER A 344 1.91 7.59 17.13
C SER A 344 2.89 7.55 15.96
N GLY A 345 3.73 6.51 15.91
CA GLY A 345 4.64 6.21 14.80
C GLY A 345 4.19 4.96 14.03
N LEU A 346 5.17 4.25 13.48
CA LEU A 346 4.96 3.08 12.63
C LEU A 346 4.73 1.81 13.45
N VAL A 347 3.72 1.01 13.08
CA VAL A 347 3.58 -0.37 13.57
C VAL A 347 4.29 -1.31 12.60
N THR A 348 5.37 -1.94 13.06
CA THR A 348 6.15 -2.91 12.28
C THR A 348 5.79 -4.33 12.70
N LEU A 349 5.34 -5.15 11.75
CA LEU A 349 5.21 -6.60 11.89
C LEU A 349 6.41 -7.25 11.19
N ASP A 350 7.32 -7.82 11.98
CA ASP A 350 8.57 -8.41 11.47
C ASP A 350 8.52 -9.93 11.62
N ALA A 351 8.19 -10.62 10.53
CA ALA A 351 8.19 -12.08 10.40
C ALA A 351 9.32 -12.52 9.44
N THR A 352 10.54 -12.01 9.64
CA THR A 352 11.69 -12.26 8.73
C THR A 352 12.46 -13.54 9.02
N LYS A 353 11.95 -14.41 9.90
CA LYS A 353 12.50 -15.75 10.07
C LYS A 353 12.21 -16.60 8.85
N THR A 354 13.19 -17.43 8.45
CA THR A 354 13.02 -18.30 7.28
C THR A 354 11.75 -19.15 7.32
N GLY A 355 10.87 -18.97 6.33
CA GLY A 355 9.60 -19.69 6.21
C GLY A 355 8.44 -19.12 7.03
N ALA A 356 8.62 -17.96 7.66
CA ALA A 356 7.56 -17.29 8.41
C ALA A 356 6.66 -16.46 7.50
N ASP A 357 5.36 -16.52 7.78
CA ASP A 357 4.31 -15.83 7.05
C ASP A 357 3.75 -14.66 7.87
N ILE A 358 3.08 -13.72 7.19
CA ILE A 358 2.13 -12.79 7.82
C ILE A 358 0.73 -13.08 7.25
N ILE A 359 -0.26 -13.32 8.11
CA ILE A 359 -1.60 -13.73 7.71
C ILE A 359 -2.64 -12.77 8.30
N PHE A 360 -3.38 -12.06 7.45
CA PHE A 360 -4.56 -11.29 7.84
C PHE A 360 -5.81 -12.10 7.53
N GLU A 361 -6.58 -12.52 8.54
CA GLU A 361 -7.69 -13.47 8.38
C GLU A 361 -8.97 -13.10 9.17
N ASN A 362 -10.06 -13.83 8.88
CA ASN A 362 -11.40 -13.77 9.49
C ASN A 362 -12.14 -12.42 9.42
N ALA A 363 -11.64 -11.37 10.06
CA ALA A 363 -12.21 -10.02 10.04
C ALA A 363 -11.18 -8.94 9.66
N ALA A 364 -11.65 -7.91 8.95
CA ALA A 364 -10.82 -6.80 8.47
C ALA A 364 -10.03 -6.12 9.60
N SER A 365 -8.84 -5.64 9.26
CA SER A 365 -7.94 -5.00 10.22
C SER A 365 -7.58 -3.57 9.81
N THR A 366 -7.47 -2.69 10.81
CA THR A 366 -7.15 -1.26 10.67
C THR A 366 -6.03 -0.88 11.62
N PHE A 367 -5.00 -0.23 11.09
CA PHE A 367 -3.85 0.30 11.84
C PHE A 367 -3.71 1.80 11.61
N ASN A 368 -3.15 2.57 12.56
CA ASN A 368 -2.77 3.95 12.26
C ASN A 368 -1.83 4.03 11.05
N SER A 369 -0.75 3.25 11.07
CA SER A 369 0.17 3.03 9.95
C SER A 369 0.79 1.64 10.12
N ILE A 370 1.23 1.02 9.02
CA ILE A 370 1.78 -0.35 9.08
C ILE A 370 2.96 -0.54 8.12
N LEU A 371 3.99 -1.23 8.62
CA LEU A 371 5.01 -1.91 7.83
C LEU A 371 4.93 -3.39 8.17
N ALA A 372 4.56 -4.23 7.20
CA ALA A 372 4.56 -5.67 7.37
C ALA A 372 5.68 -6.27 6.52
N THR A 373 6.53 -7.11 7.12
CA THR A 373 7.63 -7.79 6.42
C THR A 373 7.59 -9.30 6.69
N ALA A 374 7.33 -10.09 5.65
CA ALA A 374 7.27 -11.55 5.72
C ALA A 374 8.45 -12.18 4.95
N ASP A 375 9.01 -13.28 5.45
CA ASP A 375 10.04 -14.05 4.73
C ASP A 375 9.47 -14.94 3.62
N ASP A 376 8.34 -15.63 3.86
CA ASP A 376 7.69 -16.50 2.87
C ASP A 376 6.50 -15.79 2.21
N THR A 377 5.31 -15.87 2.80
CA THR A 377 4.09 -15.27 2.24
C THR A 377 3.43 -14.25 3.16
N MET A 378 2.90 -13.21 2.54
CA MET A 378 1.93 -12.29 3.12
C MET A 378 0.54 -12.63 2.57
N GLN A 379 -0.30 -13.21 3.40
CA GLN A 379 -1.64 -13.68 3.09
C GLN A 379 -2.66 -12.65 3.54
N ILE A 380 -3.33 -11.98 2.59
CA ILE A 380 -4.30 -10.92 2.86
C ILE A 380 -5.70 -11.45 2.55
N PHE A 381 -6.30 -12.10 3.54
CA PHE A 381 -7.60 -12.78 3.41
C PHE A 381 -8.78 -11.95 3.89
N VAL A 382 -8.53 -10.69 4.23
CA VAL A 382 -9.52 -9.70 4.62
C VAL A 382 -9.08 -8.33 4.13
N ASP A 383 -9.99 -7.35 4.17
CA ASP A 383 -9.63 -5.96 3.87
C ASP A 383 -8.63 -5.42 4.91
N LEU A 384 -7.71 -4.59 4.44
CA LEU A 384 -6.67 -3.97 5.26
C LEU A 384 -6.73 -2.46 5.07
N THR A 385 -6.67 -1.72 6.16
CA THR A 385 -6.76 -0.26 6.14
C THR A 385 -5.68 0.34 7.03
N THR A 386 -5.03 1.42 6.57
CA THR A 386 -4.43 2.39 7.48
C THR A 386 -5.34 3.61 7.62
N ASP A 387 -5.49 4.17 8.81
CA ASP A 387 -6.40 5.30 9.10
C ASP A 387 -5.70 6.58 9.56
N VAL A 388 -4.36 6.62 9.50
CA VAL A 388 -3.57 7.84 9.74
C VAL A 388 -2.41 8.02 8.75
N GLY A 389 -1.57 7.00 8.54
CA GLY A 389 -0.32 7.09 7.79
C GLY A 389 -0.14 5.97 6.77
N ASP A 390 1.10 5.77 6.34
CA ASP A 390 1.47 4.85 5.26
C ASP A 390 1.11 3.38 5.51
N MET A 391 0.86 2.66 4.41
CA MET A 391 0.83 1.20 4.34
C MET A 391 2.01 0.69 3.52
N THR A 392 2.94 -0.05 4.14
CA THR A 392 4.03 -0.74 3.44
C THR A 392 3.93 -2.25 3.65
N LEU A 393 3.87 -3.00 2.56
CA LEU A 393 3.78 -4.46 2.54
C LEU A 393 4.99 -5.04 1.80
N ASP A 394 5.89 -5.69 2.53
CA ASP A 394 7.13 -6.29 2.01
C ASP A 394 7.09 -7.82 2.18
N GLY A 395 7.10 -8.55 1.06
CA GLY A 395 6.99 -10.02 1.02
C GLY A 395 6.03 -10.51 -0.06
N THR A 396 6.05 -11.81 -0.36
CA THR A 396 5.19 -12.42 -1.40
C THR A 396 3.71 -12.28 -1.04
N MET A 397 2.96 -11.43 -1.74
CA MET A 397 1.57 -11.14 -1.40
C MET A 397 0.58 -12.09 -2.10
N THR A 398 -0.44 -12.53 -1.35
CA THR A 398 -1.54 -13.36 -1.87
C THR A 398 -2.90 -12.85 -1.39
N PHE A 399 -3.86 -12.74 -2.31
CA PHE A 399 -5.27 -12.41 -2.06
C PHE A 399 -6.14 -13.62 -2.44
N ASP A 400 -6.91 -14.16 -1.50
CA ASP A 400 -7.76 -15.36 -1.68
C ASP A 400 -9.18 -15.07 -2.21
N GLY A 401 -9.48 -13.81 -2.51
CA GLY A 401 -10.75 -13.37 -3.08
C GLY A 401 -10.73 -11.89 -3.41
N ASP A 402 -11.91 -11.26 -3.33
CA ASP A 402 -12.04 -9.81 -3.51
C ASP A 402 -11.47 -9.08 -2.29
N ARG A 403 -10.48 -8.21 -2.48
CA ARG A 403 -9.79 -7.52 -1.37
C ARG A 403 -9.62 -6.04 -1.66
N THR A 404 -9.83 -5.23 -0.62
CA THR A 404 -9.60 -3.79 -0.64
C THR A 404 -8.49 -3.44 0.33
N LEU A 405 -7.47 -2.73 -0.18
CA LEU A 405 -6.43 -2.10 0.60
C LEU A 405 -6.68 -0.60 0.56
N ILE A 406 -6.68 0.05 1.73
CA ILE A 406 -6.87 1.49 1.86
C ILE A 406 -5.72 2.06 2.68
N SER A 407 -5.03 3.07 2.17
CA SER A 407 -4.05 3.83 2.93
C SER A 407 -4.43 5.31 3.01
N GLU A 408 -4.35 5.89 4.22
CA GLU A 408 -4.58 7.32 4.40
C GLU A 408 -3.42 8.20 3.91
N GLU A 409 -2.23 7.64 3.69
CA GLU A 409 -1.10 8.31 3.05
C GLU A 409 -0.63 7.45 1.86
N ASN A 410 0.64 7.03 1.82
CA ASN A 410 1.20 6.27 0.70
C ASN A 410 0.97 4.77 0.88
N MET A 411 0.77 4.08 -0.24
CA MET A 411 0.77 2.62 -0.30
C MET A 411 1.99 2.11 -1.07
N LEU A 412 2.82 1.33 -0.39
CA LEU A 412 3.99 0.68 -0.99
C LEU A 412 3.83 -0.84 -0.95
N LEU A 413 3.71 -1.45 -2.13
CA LEU A 413 3.69 -2.91 -2.32
C LEU A 413 5.08 -3.36 -2.80
N ASN A 414 5.91 -3.85 -1.88
CA ASN A 414 7.34 -4.09 -2.08
C ASN A 414 7.79 -5.55 -1.96
N PRO A 415 7.31 -6.50 -2.78
CA PRO A 415 7.79 -7.87 -2.74
C PRO A 415 9.17 -7.95 -3.42
N THR A 416 10.27 -7.77 -2.67
CA THR A 416 11.62 -7.67 -3.24
C THR A 416 12.15 -8.98 -3.85
N GLY A 417 11.72 -9.28 -5.08
CA GLY A 417 12.08 -10.51 -5.80
C GLY A 417 10.91 -11.47 -6.00
N ASP A 418 9.76 -11.14 -5.42
CA ASP A 418 8.57 -11.99 -5.37
C ASP A 418 7.36 -11.34 -6.07
N SER A 419 6.22 -12.02 -5.98
CA SER A 419 4.98 -11.71 -6.70
C SER A 419 3.85 -11.24 -5.78
N ILE A 420 2.89 -10.51 -6.35
CA ILE A 420 1.58 -10.20 -5.82
C ILE A 420 0.57 -11.02 -6.61
N THR A 421 -0.22 -11.87 -5.95
CA THR A 421 -1.19 -12.74 -6.64
C THR A 421 -2.58 -12.60 -6.06
N GLY A 422 -3.62 -12.59 -6.90
CA GLY A 422 -5.01 -12.49 -6.46
C GLY A 422 -5.96 -13.41 -7.21
N THR A 423 -6.85 -14.10 -6.49
CA THR A 423 -7.88 -14.96 -7.11
C THR A 423 -9.19 -14.21 -7.42
N GLY A 424 -9.41 -13.04 -6.82
CA GLY A 424 -10.56 -12.17 -7.04
C GLY A 424 -10.17 -10.75 -7.46
N ALA A 425 -11.09 -9.80 -7.28
CA ALA A 425 -10.85 -8.38 -7.54
C ALA A 425 -9.90 -7.78 -6.49
N VAL A 426 -8.99 -6.90 -6.92
CA VAL A 426 -8.06 -6.20 -6.03
C VAL A 426 -8.29 -4.70 -6.19
N THR A 427 -8.62 -4.04 -5.08
CA THR A 427 -8.79 -2.58 -5.03
C THR A 427 -7.69 -1.98 -4.16
N LEU A 428 -6.93 -1.04 -4.71
CA LEU A 428 -5.88 -0.31 -4.02
C LEU A 428 -6.26 1.16 -3.99
N ASN A 429 -6.50 1.69 -2.79
CA ASN A 429 -6.83 3.10 -2.59
C ASN A 429 -5.78 3.74 -1.69
N ALA A 430 -5.22 4.86 -2.11
CA ALA A 430 -4.32 5.68 -1.30
C ALA A 430 -4.67 7.15 -1.47
N ASN A 431 -4.63 7.93 -0.40
CA ASN A 431 -4.80 9.39 -0.51
C ASN A 431 -3.56 10.06 -1.11
N ALA A 432 -2.39 9.41 -1.06
CA ALA A 432 -1.16 9.86 -1.71
C ALA A 432 -0.71 8.82 -2.76
N ASP A 433 0.60 8.53 -2.83
CA ASP A 433 1.19 7.68 -3.86
C ASP A 433 0.84 6.19 -3.72
N ILE A 434 0.80 5.48 -4.85
CA ILE A 434 0.79 4.00 -4.88
C ILE A 434 1.99 3.52 -5.68
N ASP A 435 2.89 2.82 -5.00
CA ASP A 435 4.09 2.22 -5.59
C ASP A 435 3.96 0.69 -5.63
N ILE A 436 4.00 0.10 -6.83
CA ILE A 436 3.98 -1.34 -7.06
C ILE A 436 5.36 -1.80 -7.52
N ASN A 437 6.13 -2.37 -6.60
CA ASN A 437 7.49 -2.88 -6.84
C ASN A 437 7.52 -4.41 -7.09
N GLY A 438 6.36 -5.02 -7.34
CA GLY A 438 6.17 -6.45 -7.56
C GLY A 438 5.50 -6.79 -8.88
N ASP A 439 5.70 -8.02 -9.36
CA ASP A 439 4.85 -8.56 -10.42
C ASP A 439 3.47 -8.87 -9.84
N MET A 440 2.44 -8.19 -10.29
CA MET A 440 1.06 -8.39 -9.88
C MET A 440 0.32 -9.24 -10.89
N THR A 441 -0.34 -10.31 -10.45
CA THR A 441 -1.19 -11.16 -11.28
C THR A 441 -2.50 -11.44 -10.58
N THR A 442 -3.61 -10.89 -11.09
CA THR A 442 -4.95 -11.10 -10.51
C THR A 442 -5.86 -11.78 -11.52
N ALA A 443 -6.85 -12.55 -11.04
CA ALA A 443 -7.88 -13.15 -11.89
C ALA A 443 -9.19 -12.34 -11.93
N GLY A 444 -9.29 -11.29 -11.12
CA GLY A 444 -10.41 -10.35 -11.11
C GLY A 444 -9.99 -8.92 -11.45
N VAL A 445 -10.97 -8.03 -11.47
CA VAL A 445 -10.78 -6.61 -11.79
C VAL A 445 -9.76 -5.97 -10.86
N ILE A 446 -8.85 -5.18 -11.42
CA ILE A 446 -7.91 -4.35 -10.65
C ILE A 446 -8.42 -2.92 -10.66
N THR A 447 -8.64 -2.35 -9.48
CA THR A 447 -8.97 -0.92 -9.32
C THR A 447 -7.86 -0.24 -8.54
N ILE A 448 -7.31 0.83 -9.08
CA ILE A 448 -6.26 1.62 -8.44
C ILE A 448 -6.75 3.06 -8.36
N SER A 449 -6.88 3.59 -7.15
CA SER A 449 -7.25 4.98 -6.86
C SER A 449 -6.13 5.63 -6.07
N VAL A 450 -5.29 6.36 -6.77
CA VAL A 450 -4.33 7.31 -6.18
C VAL A 450 -5.04 8.64 -5.98
N ASP A 451 -4.67 9.41 -4.95
CA ASP A 451 -5.38 10.65 -4.56
C ASP A 451 -6.87 10.36 -4.28
N HIS A 452 -7.12 9.33 -3.48
CA HIS A 452 -8.48 8.86 -3.16
C HIS A 452 -9.34 9.89 -2.42
N ASP A 453 -8.73 10.87 -1.76
CA ASP A 453 -9.43 11.96 -1.07
C ASP A 453 -9.60 13.22 -1.95
N ASP A 454 -9.08 13.21 -3.18
CA ASP A 454 -9.06 14.33 -4.13
C ASP A 454 -8.39 15.61 -3.56
N LEU A 455 -7.46 15.49 -2.60
CA LEU A 455 -6.78 16.63 -1.97
C LEU A 455 -5.34 16.84 -2.45
N GLY A 456 -4.69 15.81 -2.97
CA GLY A 456 -3.31 15.87 -3.40
C GLY A 456 -3.15 16.46 -4.82
N ILE A 457 -1.92 16.88 -5.13
CA ILE A 457 -1.64 17.66 -6.36
C ILE A 457 -0.64 16.99 -7.30
N ASP A 458 0.09 15.99 -6.83
CA ASP A 458 1.17 15.31 -7.52
C ASP A 458 1.22 13.79 -7.25
N ASP A 459 0.13 13.22 -6.75
CA ASP A 459 0.10 11.82 -6.32
C ASP A 459 0.14 10.88 -7.52
N THR A 460 1.06 9.93 -7.42
CA THR A 460 1.53 9.15 -8.55
C THR A 460 1.21 7.67 -8.36
N LEU A 461 0.73 7.03 -9.44
CA LEU A 461 0.83 5.58 -9.57
C LEU A 461 2.17 5.22 -10.21
N THR A 462 3.03 4.53 -9.47
CA THR A 462 4.29 3.98 -10.00
C THR A 462 4.20 2.46 -10.14
N VAL A 463 4.53 1.95 -11.33
CA VAL A 463 4.81 0.53 -11.53
C VAL A 463 6.28 0.37 -11.87
N ALA A 464 7.04 -0.30 -11.00
CA ALA A 464 8.49 -0.30 -11.07
C ALA A 464 9.06 -0.98 -12.32
N ALA A 465 10.27 -0.56 -12.71
CA ALA A 465 10.97 -1.08 -13.87
C ALA A 465 11.11 -2.61 -13.85
N GLY A 466 10.70 -3.25 -14.95
CA GLY A 466 10.76 -4.70 -15.11
C GLY A 466 9.70 -5.48 -14.34
N LYS A 467 8.73 -4.80 -13.72
CA LYS A 467 7.55 -5.40 -13.08
C LYS A 467 6.34 -5.35 -13.99
N THR A 468 5.39 -6.25 -13.80
CA THR A 468 4.17 -6.32 -14.62
C THR A 468 2.92 -6.35 -13.75
N ILE A 469 1.91 -5.56 -14.09
CA ILE A 469 0.53 -5.79 -13.67
C ILE A 469 -0.16 -6.63 -14.75
N ASP A 470 -0.60 -7.84 -14.42
CA ASP A 470 -1.32 -8.76 -15.30
C ASP A 470 -2.71 -9.07 -14.72
N SER A 471 -3.77 -8.65 -15.40
CA SER A 471 -5.15 -8.87 -14.95
C SER A 471 -5.78 -10.17 -15.47
N GLN A 472 -5.03 -10.99 -16.22
CA GLN A 472 -5.50 -12.24 -16.82
C GLN A 472 -6.87 -12.12 -17.52
N ASP A 473 -6.97 -11.21 -18.49
CA ASP A 473 -8.21 -10.91 -19.23
C ASP A 473 -9.30 -10.14 -18.45
N SER A 474 -9.00 -9.64 -17.24
CA SER A 474 -9.92 -8.80 -16.45
C SER A 474 -9.70 -7.31 -16.68
N ASP A 475 -10.71 -6.49 -16.35
CA ASP A 475 -10.63 -5.05 -16.49
C ASP A 475 -9.63 -4.43 -15.48
N VAL A 476 -8.98 -3.33 -15.87
CA VAL A 476 -8.16 -2.51 -15.00
C VAL A 476 -8.65 -1.06 -15.07
N SER A 477 -8.93 -0.47 -13.91
CA SER A 477 -9.31 0.93 -13.78
C SER A 477 -8.30 1.67 -12.92
N ILE A 478 -7.72 2.75 -13.45
CA ILE A 478 -6.72 3.58 -12.79
C ILE A 478 -7.27 4.99 -12.67
N THR A 479 -7.23 5.56 -11.48
CA THR A 479 -7.51 6.98 -11.21
C THR A 479 -6.29 7.57 -10.49
N THR A 480 -5.67 8.61 -11.05
CA THR A 480 -4.43 9.19 -10.50
C THR A 480 -4.16 10.61 -11.03
N LYS A 481 -3.35 11.42 -10.34
CA LYS A 481 -2.85 12.69 -10.89
C LYS A 481 -1.70 12.48 -11.88
N ALA A 482 -0.85 11.50 -11.62
CA ALA A 482 0.32 11.18 -12.43
C ALA A 482 0.50 9.67 -12.58
N LEU A 483 0.81 9.22 -13.79
CA LEU A 483 1.15 7.83 -14.06
C LEU A 483 2.65 7.76 -14.35
N VAL A 484 3.33 6.80 -13.72
CA VAL A 484 4.72 6.44 -14.03
C VAL A 484 4.77 4.93 -14.26
N LEU A 485 4.62 4.54 -15.53
CA LEU A 485 4.69 3.13 -15.94
C LEU A 485 6.11 2.79 -16.42
N ASP A 486 7.01 2.50 -15.47
CA ASP A 486 8.35 1.97 -15.78
C ASP A 486 8.32 0.47 -16.08
N GLY A 487 7.39 -0.26 -15.45
CA GLY A 487 7.01 -1.64 -15.71
C GLY A 487 6.05 -1.81 -16.89
N SER A 488 5.33 -2.92 -16.97
CA SER A 488 4.30 -3.17 -17.99
C SER A 488 2.92 -3.41 -17.40
N LEU A 489 1.89 -3.14 -18.20
CA LEU A 489 0.49 -3.36 -17.87
C LEU A 489 -0.11 -4.28 -18.94
N ASN A 490 -0.50 -5.50 -18.55
CA ASN A 490 -1.04 -6.54 -19.43
C ASN A 490 -2.47 -6.90 -19.02
N LEU A 491 -3.42 -6.62 -19.90
CA LEU A 491 -4.83 -6.91 -19.64
C LEU A 491 -5.39 -8.05 -20.48
N GLY A 492 -4.65 -8.54 -21.49
CA GLY A 492 -5.20 -9.51 -22.44
C GLY A 492 -6.50 -9.00 -23.09
N ALA A 493 -7.62 -9.68 -22.86
CA ALA A 493 -8.95 -9.30 -23.37
C ALA A 493 -9.75 -8.32 -22.48
N GLY A 494 -9.23 -7.95 -21.31
CA GLY A 494 -9.87 -6.98 -20.41
C GLY A 494 -9.84 -5.55 -20.96
N ASN A 495 -10.67 -4.67 -20.41
CA ASN A 495 -10.71 -3.25 -20.74
C ASN A 495 -9.81 -2.44 -19.80
N LEU A 496 -9.17 -1.41 -20.34
CA LEU A 496 -8.39 -0.44 -19.58
C LEU A 496 -9.14 0.88 -19.47
N SER A 497 -9.24 1.43 -18.27
CA SER A 497 -9.70 2.81 -18.05
C SER A 497 -8.66 3.59 -17.27
N ILE A 498 -8.25 4.75 -17.79
CA ILE A 498 -7.34 5.69 -17.13
C ILE A 498 -8.07 7.02 -16.95
N PHE A 499 -8.28 7.40 -15.70
CA PHE A 499 -8.90 8.64 -15.27
C PHE A 499 -7.90 9.52 -14.52
N SER A 500 -8.12 10.83 -14.55
CA SER A 500 -7.45 11.74 -13.63
C SER A 500 -8.28 11.89 -12.37
N SER A 501 -7.64 11.91 -11.20
CA SER A 501 -8.30 12.34 -9.95
C SER A 501 -8.53 13.86 -9.95
N GLY A 502 -9.50 14.32 -9.17
CA GLY A 502 -9.93 15.71 -9.05
C GLY A 502 -10.76 16.30 -10.21
N ASP A 503 -11.31 17.48 -9.94
CA ASP A 503 -12.13 18.24 -10.89
C ASP A 503 -11.28 18.91 -11.98
N ASP A 504 -11.86 19.05 -13.18
CA ASP A 504 -11.34 19.88 -14.27
C ASP A 504 -9.93 19.48 -14.78
N ALA A 505 -9.65 18.18 -14.82
CA ALA A 505 -8.32 17.63 -15.08
C ALA A 505 -7.90 17.66 -16.57
N TRP A 506 -6.58 17.63 -16.78
CA TRP A 506 -5.92 17.73 -18.08
C TRP A 506 -5.03 16.50 -18.30
N ILE A 507 -5.05 15.96 -19.52
CA ILE A 507 -4.28 14.76 -19.88
C ILE A 507 -3.39 15.05 -21.09
N SER A 508 -2.11 14.61 -21.06
CA SER A 508 -1.24 14.56 -22.24
C SER A 508 -0.94 13.13 -22.68
N LEU A 509 -0.83 12.94 -24.00
CA LEU A 509 -0.39 11.70 -24.63
C LEU A 509 0.82 11.95 -25.54
N GLY A 510 1.83 11.07 -25.45
CA GLY A 510 2.96 11.00 -26.37
C GLY A 510 4.22 11.70 -25.87
N THR A 511 4.28 13.03 -26.01
CA THR A 511 5.37 13.87 -25.45
C THR A 511 4.81 14.79 -24.36
N GLU A 512 5.43 14.75 -23.18
CA GLU A 512 4.79 15.21 -21.94
C GLU A 512 4.96 16.69 -21.64
N ASP A 513 3.88 17.35 -21.21
CA ASP A 513 3.90 18.70 -20.64
C ASP A 513 2.77 18.99 -19.60
N LEU A 514 1.91 18.01 -19.25
CA LEU A 514 0.70 18.24 -18.43
C LEU A 514 0.70 17.43 -17.12
N THR A 515 -0.39 17.51 -16.35
CA THR A 515 -0.55 16.88 -15.03
C THR A 515 -0.56 15.36 -15.13
N LEU A 516 -1.58 14.78 -15.79
CA LEU A 516 -1.59 13.37 -16.12
C LEU A 516 -0.94 13.19 -17.49
N ALA A 517 0.32 12.79 -17.44
CA ALA A 517 1.16 12.53 -18.59
C ALA A 517 1.18 11.03 -18.89
N VAL A 518 0.85 10.61 -20.11
CA VAL A 518 1.02 9.23 -20.58
C VAL A 518 1.88 9.23 -21.84
N SER A 519 3.17 9.01 -21.62
CA SER A 519 4.20 9.08 -22.65
C SER A 519 4.18 7.96 -23.65
N ASN A 520 4.85 8.17 -24.77
CA ASN A 520 5.07 7.13 -25.77
C ASN A 520 5.70 5.86 -25.15
N ASP A 521 6.63 6.04 -24.20
CA ASP A 521 7.26 4.91 -23.52
C ASP A 521 6.25 4.18 -22.62
N GLU A 522 5.36 4.89 -21.94
CA GLU A 522 4.33 4.29 -21.08
C GLU A 522 3.21 3.62 -21.88
N LEU A 523 2.72 4.27 -22.95
CA LEU A 523 1.78 3.68 -23.90
C LEU A 523 2.35 2.37 -24.48
N SER A 524 3.65 2.35 -24.85
CA SER A 524 4.30 1.16 -25.41
C SER A 524 4.38 -0.02 -24.44
N ARG A 525 4.15 0.22 -23.15
CA ARG A 525 4.17 -0.78 -22.07
C ARG A 525 2.78 -1.31 -21.71
N ILE A 526 1.74 -0.84 -22.38
CA ILE A 526 0.36 -1.31 -22.23
C ILE A 526 0.07 -2.37 -23.29
N THR A 527 -0.41 -3.53 -22.87
CA THR A 527 -0.92 -4.60 -23.74
C THR A 527 -2.39 -4.88 -23.42
N VAL A 528 -3.26 -4.63 -24.39
CA VAL A 528 -4.71 -4.71 -24.23
C VAL A 528 -5.38 -4.98 -25.58
N SER A 529 -6.34 -5.91 -25.61
CA SER A 529 -7.17 -6.23 -26.77
C SER A 529 -8.65 -5.92 -26.56
N GLY A 530 -9.05 -5.65 -25.32
CA GLY A 530 -10.32 -4.97 -25.01
C GLY A 530 -10.24 -3.46 -25.30
N GLU A 531 -11.28 -2.73 -24.91
CA GLU A 531 -11.33 -1.28 -25.10
C GLU A 531 -10.37 -0.57 -24.14
N THR A 532 -9.76 0.52 -24.60
CA THR A 532 -8.97 1.41 -23.74
C THR A 532 -9.63 2.78 -23.71
N GLN A 533 -10.02 3.25 -22.54
CA GLN A 533 -10.52 4.60 -22.34
C GLN A 533 -9.47 5.45 -21.61
N ILE A 534 -9.17 6.61 -22.16
CA ILE A 534 -8.39 7.65 -21.49
C ILE A 534 -9.27 8.90 -21.35
N GLY A 535 -9.47 9.31 -20.11
CA GLY A 535 -10.32 10.44 -19.74
C GLY A 535 -11.79 10.06 -19.48
N GLY A 536 -12.61 11.07 -19.20
CA GLY A 536 -13.97 10.92 -18.70
C GLY A 536 -14.70 12.26 -18.57
N SER A 537 -15.78 12.27 -17.79
CA SER A 537 -16.67 13.43 -17.64
C SER A 537 -16.12 14.57 -16.78
N ASN A 538 -14.96 14.41 -16.16
CA ASN A 538 -14.25 15.44 -15.40
C ASN A 538 -13.07 16.05 -16.19
N ILE A 539 -12.83 15.62 -17.42
CA ILE A 539 -11.67 16.03 -18.22
C ILE A 539 -12.00 17.22 -19.11
N ARG A 540 -11.26 18.31 -18.93
CA ARG A 540 -11.38 19.53 -19.74
C ARG A 540 -10.52 19.54 -20.99
N SER A 541 -9.40 18.84 -20.97
CA SER A 541 -8.50 18.84 -22.12
C SER A 541 -7.73 17.53 -22.21
N ILE A 542 -7.77 16.90 -23.38
CA ILE A 542 -6.83 15.85 -23.77
C ILE A 542 -5.95 16.38 -24.89
N GLN A 543 -4.63 16.30 -24.70
CA GLN A 543 -3.65 16.77 -25.67
C GLN A 543 -2.78 15.63 -26.17
N SER A 544 -2.90 15.31 -27.45
CA SER A 544 -2.02 14.35 -28.11
C SER A 544 -0.89 15.06 -28.85
N LYS A 545 0.35 14.69 -28.54
CA LYS A 545 1.57 15.28 -29.09
C LYS A 545 2.55 14.22 -29.56
N GLY A 546 2.46 13.85 -30.84
CA GLY A 546 3.44 12.95 -31.44
C GLY A 546 3.36 11.52 -30.91
N VAL A 547 2.15 10.98 -30.72
CA VAL A 547 1.99 9.55 -30.39
C VAL A 547 2.51 8.71 -31.56
N THR A 548 3.39 7.75 -31.29
CA THR A 548 4.02 6.93 -32.34
C THR A 548 3.30 5.60 -32.54
N GLU A 549 3.37 5.02 -33.74
CA GLU A 549 2.91 3.65 -34.05
C GLU A 549 3.37 2.64 -32.98
N ALA A 550 4.66 2.62 -32.68
CA ALA A 550 5.26 1.73 -31.68
C ALA A 550 4.71 1.94 -30.25
N ALA A 551 4.22 3.15 -29.93
CA ALA A 551 3.62 3.43 -28.63
C ALA A 551 2.24 2.78 -28.50
N THR A 552 1.54 2.54 -29.60
CA THR A 552 0.19 1.96 -29.58
C THR A 552 0.14 0.50 -30.01
N ASP A 553 1.25 -0.11 -30.43
CA ASP A 553 1.34 -1.51 -30.90
C ASP A 553 0.64 -2.52 -29.97
N GLY A 554 0.75 -2.33 -28.65
CA GLY A 554 0.14 -3.20 -27.64
C GLY A 554 -1.36 -2.94 -27.39
N ILE A 555 -1.89 -1.79 -27.82
CA ILE A 555 -3.30 -1.39 -27.67
C ILE A 555 -4.04 -1.77 -28.96
N THR A 556 -4.50 -3.02 -29.02
CA THR A 556 -5.09 -3.61 -30.23
C THR A 556 -6.60 -3.47 -30.32
N GLY A 557 -7.28 -3.22 -29.19
CA GLY A 557 -8.68 -2.81 -29.19
C GLY A 557 -8.86 -1.32 -29.48
N MET A 558 -10.10 -0.84 -29.41
CA MET A 558 -10.43 0.57 -29.66
C MET A 558 -9.88 1.47 -28.55
N LEU A 559 -9.07 2.46 -28.89
CA LEU A 559 -8.68 3.54 -27.97
C LEU A 559 -9.72 4.66 -28.02
N THR A 560 -10.31 5.01 -26.89
CA THR A 560 -11.27 6.11 -26.74
C THR A 560 -10.66 7.23 -25.91
N LEU A 561 -10.61 8.43 -26.49
CA LEU A 561 -10.26 9.67 -25.80
C LEU A 561 -11.54 10.41 -25.43
N ASN A 562 -11.82 10.56 -24.13
CA ASN A 562 -13.05 11.18 -23.62
C ASN A 562 -12.75 12.47 -22.85
N ALA A 563 -13.09 13.62 -23.42
CA ALA A 563 -13.12 14.92 -22.76
C ALA A 563 -14.55 15.46 -22.75
N THR A 564 -15.42 14.83 -21.94
CA THR A 564 -16.87 15.09 -21.94
C THR A 564 -17.33 15.96 -20.77
N ALA A 565 -16.40 16.60 -20.05
CA ALA A 565 -16.75 17.70 -19.15
C ALA A 565 -17.23 18.90 -19.97
N ASN A 566 -18.06 19.76 -19.37
CA ASN A 566 -18.48 21.02 -19.99
C ASN A 566 -17.24 21.86 -20.40
N GLU A 567 -17.18 22.34 -21.64
CA GLU A 567 -15.98 22.98 -22.26
C GLU A 567 -14.81 22.01 -22.50
N GLY A 568 -15.08 20.70 -22.59
CA GLY A 568 -14.07 19.66 -22.79
C GLY A 568 -13.54 19.60 -24.22
N GLU A 569 -12.23 19.68 -24.40
CA GLU A 569 -11.59 19.67 -25.72
C GLU A 569 -10.56 18.54 -25.92
N VAL A 570 -10.34 18.12 -27.17
CA VAL A 570 -9.26 17.23 -27.57
C VAL A 570 -8.40 17.88 -28.65
N LEU A 571 -7.09 18.00 -28.41
CA LEU A 571 -6.15 18.67 -29.31
C LEU A 571 -5.07 17.70 -29.80
N PHE A 572 -4.98 17.52 -31.11
CA PHE A 572 -3.85 16.87 -31.78
C PHE A 572 -2.90 17.96 -32.26
N TRP A 573 -1.78 18.18 -31.58
CA TRP A 573 -0.90 19.31 -31.85
C TRP A 573 0.57 18.94 -31.66
N ALA A 574 1.47 19.68 -32.31
CA ALA A 574 2.92 19.49 -32.18
C ALA A 574 3.40 18.05 -32.48
N GLY A 575 3.39 17.67 -33.76
CA GLY A 575 3.85 16.35 -34.23
C GLY A 575 2.67 15.43 -34.58
N SER A 576 2.84 14.60 -35.62
CA SER A 576 1.80 13.66 -36.06
C SER A 576 1.53 12.61 -34.99
N SER A 577 0.26 12.33 -34.69
CA SER A 577 -0.13 11.25 -33.80
C SER A 577 -0.67 10.07 -34.60
N THR A 578 -0.09 8.89 -34.39
CA THR A 578 -0.51 7.62 -34.97
C THR A 578 -1.05 6.73 -33.86
N PHE A 579 -2.23 6.14 -34.08
CA PHE A 579 -2.86 5.15 -33.21
C PHE A 579 -3.16 3.88 -34.00
N ASN A 580 -3.35 2.75 -33.33
CA ASN A 580 -3.96 1.57 -33.98
C ASN A 580 -5.35 1.94 -34.49
N SER A 581 -6.32 2.14 -33.60
CA SER A 581 -7.65 2.70 -33.89
C SER A 581 -7.98 3.77 -32.85
N VAL A 582 -8.87 4.72 -33.17
CA VAL A 582 -9.21 5.79 -32.22
C VAL A 582 -10.65 6.28 -32.33
N THR A 583 -11.31 6.42 -31.19
CA THR A 583 -12.53 7.22 -31.01
C THR A 583 -12.20 8.44 -30.17
N VAL A 584 -12.66 9.61 -30.58
CA VAL A 584 -12.42 10.88 -29.89
C VAL A 584 -13.76 11.53 -29.62
N ASN A 585 -14.08 11.76 -28.35
CA ASN A 585 -15.28 12.47 -27.93
C ASN A 585 -14.88 13.71 -27.16
N ALA A 586 -15.21 14.88 -27.70
CA ALA A 586 -15.10 16.17 -27.05
C ALA A 586 -16.50 16.75 -26.82
N ASP A 587 -16.69 17.43 -25.70
CA ASP A 587 -17.89 18.22 -25.44
C ASP A 587 -17.91 19.49 -26.29
N ASP A 588 -16.79 20.22 -26.29
CA ASP A 588 -16.65 21.51 -26.96
C ASP A 588 -15.88 21.37 -28.28
N ARG A 589 -14.64 20.87 -28.30
CA ARG A 589 -13.85 20.93 -29.54
C ARG A 589 -12.91 19.76 -29.77
N ILE A 590 -12.84 19.31 -31.03
CA ILE A 590 -11.67 18.58 -31.55
C ILE A 590 -10.84 19.53 -32.43
N LEU A 591 -9.56 19.74 -32.09
CA LEU A 591 -8.60 20.51 -32.89
C LEU A 591 -7.50 19.61 -33.46
N VAL A 592 -7.44 19.52 -34.78
CA VAL A 592 -6.39 18.81 -35.54
C VAL A 592 -5.38 19.84 -36.06
N ALA A 593 -4.37 20.13 -35.24
CA ALA A 593 -3.26 21.03 -35.54
C ALA A 593 -1.99 20.31 -36.04
N ALA A 594 -1.93 18.99 -35.90
CA ALA A 594 -0.95 18.10 -36.50
C ALA A 594 -1.65 16.95 -37.24
N ASP A 595 -0.91 16.13 -37.99
CA ASP A 595 -1.52 15.01 -38.72
C ASP A 595 -2.02 13.95 -37.74
N LEU A 596 -3.14 13.31 -38.08
CA LEU A 596 -3.80 12.29 -37.25
C LEU A 596 -3.97 11.03 -38.08
N ILE A 597 -3.44 9.91 -37.61
CA ILE A 597 -3.35 8.68 -38.38
C ILE A 597 -3.88 7.54 -37.50
N THR A 598 -4.76 6.70 -38.05
CA THR A 598 -4.87 5.31 -37.59
C THR A 598 -4.11 4.42 -38.58
N ASP A 599 -3.26 3.53 -38.07
CA ASP A 599 -2.53 2.55 -38.87
C ASP A 599 -3.18 1.15 -38.84
N ARG A 600 -4.22 0.96 -38.00
CA ARG A 600 -5.03 -0.26 -37.94
C ARG A 600 -6.51 0.01 -37.56
N GLY A 601 -7.41 -0.02 -38.51
CA GLY A 601 -8.85 0.07 -38.21
C GLY A 601 -9.32 1.52 -37.99
N ASP A 602 -10.47 1.66 -37.35
CA ASP A 602 -11.34 2.82 -37.55
C ASP A 602 -10.91 4.07 -36.79
N MET A 603 -11.33 5.22 -37.34
CA MET A 603 -11.24 6.54 -36.72
C MET A 603 -12.62 7.17 -36.59
N ILE A 604 -13.01 7.55 -35.37
CA ILE A 604 -14.27 8.25 -35.09
C ILE A 604 -13.94 9.56 -34.36
N LEU A 605 -14.40 10.69 -34.90
CA LEU A 605 -14.25 12.00 -34.29
C LEU A 605 -15.65 12.57 -34.03
N GLU A 606 -15.99 12.77 -32.75
CA GLU A 606 -17.20 13.41 -32.27
C GLU A 606 -16.82 14.71 -31.53
N GLY A 607 -17.02 15.84 -32.22
CA GLY A 607 -16.69 17.16 -31.70
C GLY A 607 -17.78 17.82 -30.85
N ASP A 608 -18.91 17.17 -30.62
CA ASP A 608 -20.08 17.71 -29.91
C ASP A 608 -20.82 16.60 -29.12
N SER A 609 -20.12 15.99 -28.17
CA SER A 609 -20.58 14.77 -27.50
C SER A 609 -21.90 14.95 -26.73
N ASP A 610 -22.17 16.13 -26.17
CA ASP A 610 -23.40 16.42 -25.44
C ASP A 610 -24.55 16.93 -26.34
N ASN A 611 -24.24 17.28 -27.59
CA ASN A 611 -25.15 17.88 -28.58
C ASN A 611 -25.85 19.15 -28.06
N SER A 612 -25.24 19.85 -27.11
CA SER A 612 -25.70 21.14 -26.64
C SER A 612 -25.27 22.22 -27.62
N SER A 613 -25.56 23.49 -27.32
CA SER A 613 -25.25 24.59 -28.24
C SER A 613 -24.52 25.67 -27.48
N ASP A 614 -23.43 25.26 -26.83
CA ASP A 614 -22.43 26.13 -26.25
C ASP A 614 -21.41 26.58 -27.32
N SER A 615 -20.16 26.87 -26.96
CA SER A 615 -19.27 27.68 -27.78
C SER A 615 -17.99 26.97 -28.18
N ASP A 616 -17.99 26.44 -29.41
CA ASP A 616 -16.88 25.85 -30.17
C ASP A 616 -17.06 24.34 -30.51
N ASN A 617 -18.29 23.79 -30.43
CA ASN A 617 -18.84 22.41 -30.70
C ASN A 617 -18.45 21.71 -32.03
N GLY A 618 -17.21 21.82 -32.48
CA GLY A 618 -16.80 21.50 -33.83
C GLY A 618 -15.52 20.67 -33.94
N ILE A 619 -15.32 20.13 -35.14
CA ILE A 619 -14.03 19.57 -35.57
C ILE A 619 -13.29 20.63 -36.39
N PHE A 620 -12.12 21.06 -35.93
CA PHE A 620 -11.30 22.10 -36.56
C PHE A 620 -10.00 21.51 -37.09
N ILE A 621 -9.74 21.73 -38.37
CA ILE A 621 -8.58 21.18 -39.07
C ILE A 621 -7.70 22.35 -39.54
N ASN A 622 -6.44 22.36 -39.11
CA ASN A 622 -5.49 23.39 -39.53
C ASN A 622 -5.06 23.23 -41.00
N ASP A 623 -4.41 24.28 -41.53
CA ASP A 623 -3.85 24.24 -42.87
C ASP A 623 -2.78 23.14 -43.04
N ASN A 624 -2.80 22.53 -44.22
CA ASN A 624 -1.95 21.43 -44.66
C ASN A 624 -1.95 20.21 -43.73
N ARG A 625 -3.11 19.79 -43.23
CA ARG A 625 -3.25 18.60 -42.39
C ARG A 625 -3.77 17.40 -43.17
N THR A 626 -3.28 16.22 -42.80
CA THR A 626 -3.80 14.92 -43.24
C THR A 626 -4.38 14.19 -42.05
N ILE A 627 -5.62 13.73 -42.21
CA ILE A 627 -6.28 12.80 -41.31
C ILE A 627 -6.45 11.50 -42.10
N SER A 628 -5.86 10.42 -41.62
CA SER A 628 -5.84 9.14 -42.32
C SER A 628 -6.36 8.02 -41.44
N SER A 629 -7.27 7.21 -41.95
CA SER A 629 -7.75 5.99 -41.30
C SER A 629 -7.36 4.75 -42.09
N ALA A 630 -6.78 3.76 -41.41
CA ALA A 630 -6.53 2.43 -41.98
C ALA A 630 -7.79 1.54 -42.02
N GLY A 631 -8.92 2.03 -41.49
CA GLY A 631 -10.24 1.43 -41.64
C GLY A 631 -11.24 2.48 -42.13
N SER A 632 -12.42 2.53 -41.50
CA SER A 632 -13.42 3.56 -41.76
C SER A 632 -13.10 4.86 -41.02
N MET A 633 -13.63 5.98 -41.49
CA MET A 633 -13.54 7.28 -40.83
C MET A 633 -14.93 7.90 -40.67
N THR A 634 -15.29 8.31 -39.46
CA THR A 634 -16.54 9.02 -39.17
C THR A 634 -16.24 10.38 -38.53
N LEU A 635 -16.84 11.44 -39.07
CA LEU A 635 -16.75 12.79 -38.53
C LEU A 635 -18.15 13.30 -38.18
N ASP A 636 -18.34 13.65 -36.91
CA ASP A 636 -19.59 14.17 -36.36
C ASP A 636 -19.33 15.34 -35.39
N ALA A 637 -20.24 16.31 -35.37
CA ALA A 637 -20.17 17.55 -34.59
C ALA A 637 -21.49 18.31 -34.73
N THR A 638 -22.57 17.76 -34.18
CA THR A 638 -23.97 18.10 -34.50
C THR A 638 -24.28 19.60 -34.57
N THR A 639 -23.73 20.42 -33.67
CA THR A 639 -24.04 21.85 -33.57
C THR A 639 -22.93 22.79 -34.07
N GLY A 640 -21.66 22.39 -34.09
CA GLY A 640 -20.56 23.24 -34.60
C GLY A 640 -20.06 22.89 -36.01
N GLY A 641 -20.30 21.66 -36.48
CA GLY A 641 -19.87 21.17 -37.78
C GLY A 641 -18.35 20.99 -37.92
N ILE A 642 -17.87 20.92 -39.16
CA ILE A 642 -16.46 20.65 -39.47
C ILE A 642 -15.87 21.86 -40.20
N SER A 643 -14.72 22.35 -39.77
CA SER A 643 -14.06 23.53 -40.38
C SER A 643 -12.58 23.31 -40.66
N GLY A 644 -12.13 23.78 -41.82
CA GLY A 644 -10.73 23.76 -42.25
C GLY A 644 -10.21 25.18 -42.46
N THR A 645 -9.13 25.57 -41.78
CA THR A 645 -8.53 26.92 -41.94
C THR A 645 -7.70 27.07 -43.21
N GLY A 646 -7.43 25.96 -43.90
CA GLY A 646 -6.68 25.90 -45.16
C GLY A 646 -6.86 24.54 -45.84
N ALA A 647 -5.86 24.08 -46.57
CA ALA A 647 -5.92 22.81 -47.28
C ALA A 647 -5.89 21.62 -46.30
N PHE A 648 -6.71 20.60 -46.52
CA PHE A 648 -6.62 19.37 -45.75
C PHE A 648 -7.03 18.15 -46.57
N THR A 649 -6.57 16.99 -46.12
CA THR A 649 -6.85 15.69 -46.72
C THR A 649 -7.47 14.76 -45.69
N LEU A 650 -8.58 14.12 -46.05
CA LEU A 650 -9.16 12.98 -45.34
C LEU A 650 -8.95 11.73 -46.17
N THR A 651 -8.31 10.71 -45.63
CA THR A 651 -8.10 9.40 -46.28
C THR A 651 -8.65 8.29 -45.41
N ALA A 652 -9.41 7.35 -45.98
CA ALA A 652 -9.85 6.13 -45.33
C ALA A 652 -9.55 4.95 -46.26
N GLU A 653 -9.18 3.80 -45.72
CA GLU A 653 -9.07 2.55 -46.50
C GLU A 653 -10.44 1.91 -46.74
N ASP A 654 -11.38 2.09 -45.82
CA ASP A 654 -12.80 1.70 -45.97
C ASP A 654 -13.70 2.95 -46.06
N ASP A 655 -14.91 2.92 -45.48
CA ASP A 655 -15.90 3.98 -45.66
C ASP A 655 -15.50 5.30 -44.98
N LEU A 656 -15.84 6.43 -45.62
CA LEU A 656 -15.70 7.76 -45.05
C LEU A 656 -17.07 8.42 -44.90
N PHE A 657 -17.50 8.60 -43.66
CA PHE A 657 -18.76 9.22 -43.26
C PHE A 657 -18.55 10.65 -42.78
N ILE A 658 -19.18 11.60 -43.46
CA ILE A 658 -19.29 12.99 -42.99
C ILE A 658 -20.74 13.23 -42.61
N ASN A 659 -21.00 13.29 -41.30
CA ASN A 659 -22.34 13.51 -40.76
C ASN A 659 -22.72 14.99 -40.71
N GLU A 660 -21.73 15.89 -40.82
CA GLU A 660 -21.93 17.32 -40.63
C GLU A 660 -21.42 18.19 -41.79
N SER A 661 -21.80 19.47 -41.79
CA SER A 661 -21.34 20.37 -42.87
C SER A 661 -19.86 20.70 -42.71
N VAL A 662 -19.12 20.65 -43.81
CA VAL A 662 -17.70 20.97 -43.88
C VAL A 662 -17.53 22.35 -44.52
N VAL A 663 -16.76 23.24 -43.90
CA VAL A 663 -16.34 24.53 -44.49
C VAL A 663 -14.82 24.62 -44.51
N SER A 664 -14.22 24.71 -45.68
CA SER A 664 -12.77 24.80 -45.87
C SER A 664 -12.36 26.10 -46.58
N ALA A 665 -11.26 26.69 -46.17
CA ALA A 665 -10.61 27.83 -46.83
C ALA A 665 -9.47 27.44 -47.78
N GLY A 666 -9.24 26.14 -48.01
CA GLY A 666 -8.21 25.62 -48.90
C GLY A 666 -8.67 24.42 -49.70
N ILE A 667 -7.72 23.81 -50.44
CA ILE A 667 -7.98 22.59 -51.21
C ILE A 667 -8.38 21.47 -50.25
N THR A 668 -9.55 20.89 -50.46
CA THR A 668 -10.03 19.74 -49.67
C THR A 668 -9.98 18.48 -50.51
N THR A 669 -9.30 17.46 -50.01
CA THR A 669 -9.27 16.13 -50.61
C THR A 669 -9.95 15.14 -49.67
N ILE A 670 -10.89 14.36 -50.19
CA ILE A 670 -11.60 13.30 -49.49
C ILE A 670 -11.34 12.02 -50.29
N HIS A 671 -10.75 11.02 -49.67
CA HIS A 671 -10.35 9.77 -50.32
C HIS A 671 -10.79 8.58 -49.49
N ALA A 672 -11.94 8.02 -49.80
CA ALA A 672 -12.61 6.97 -49.04
C ALA A 672 -12.27 5.54 -49.52
N ASP A 673 -11.21 5.33 -50.29
CA ASP A 673 -10.77 4.00 -50.78
C ASP A 673 -9.27 4.12 -51.08
N SER A 674 -8.50 4.46 -50.06
CA SER A 674 -7.09 4.86 -50.24
C SER A 674 -6.14 3.71 -50.56
N ASN A 675 -6.59 2.47 -50.39
CA ASN A 675 -5.85 1.25 -50.73
C ASN A 675 -6.25 0.66 -52.10
N ASP A 676 -7.19 1.30 -52.82
CA ASP A 676 -7.68 0.94 -54.15
C ASP A 676 -8.21 -0.51 -54.25
N ASP A 677 -8.82 -1.03 -53.18
CA ASP A 677 -9.28 -2.43 -53.10
C ASP A 677 -10.76 -2.63 -53.51
N ALA A 678 -11.45 -1.53 -53.85
CA ALA A 678 -12.88 -1.45 -54.17
C ALA A 678 -13.84 -1.56 -52.98
N SER A 679 -13.33 -1.53 -51.76
CA SER A 679 -14.04 -1.21 -50.53
C SER A 679 -13.93 0.29 -50.27
N GLY A 680 -14.89 0.84 -49.51
CA GLY A 680 -14.80 2.22 -49.07
C GLY A 680 -15.58 3.24 -49.92
N ASN A 681 -16.71 3.66 -49.37
CA ASN A 681 -17.60 4.64 -49.97
C ASN A 681 -17.44 5.98 -49.27
N PHE A 682 -17.47 7.07 -50.03
CA PHE A 682 -17.69 8.38 -49.44
C PHE A 682 -19.19 8.61 -49.24
N LYS A 683 -19.61 8.94 -48.01
CA LYS A 683 -21.00 9.28 -47.71
C LYS A 683 -21.11 10.65 -47.03
N LEU A 684 -21.96 11.50 -47.60
CA LEU A 684 -22.33 12.80 -47.03
C LEU A 684 -23.83 12.84 -46.70
N LEU A 685 -24.17 13.14 -45.45
CA LEU A 685 -25.55 13.09 -44.95
C LEU A 685 -26.48 14.13 -45.59
N ALA A 686 -27.77 13.80 -45.67
CA ALA A 686 -28.81 14.66 -46.24
C ALA A 686 -28.85 16.06 -45.62
N GLY A 687 -28.86 17.09 -46.46
CA GLY A 687 -28.93 18.49 -46.02
C GLY A 687 -27.60 19.09 -45.56
N LYS A 688 -26.52 18.29 -45.48
CA LYS A 688 -25.16 18.76 -45.19
C LYS A 688 -24.43 19.14 -46.48
N THR A 689 -23.39 19.97 -46.35
CA THR A 689 -22.61 20.47 -47.50
C THR A 689 -21.13 20.39 -47.22
N VAL A 690 -20.33 19.96 -48.21
CA VAL A 690 -18.87 20.20 -48.24
C VAL A 690 -18.62 21.46 -49.05
N ASN A 691 -18.16 22.53 -48.42
CA ASN A 691 -17.96 23.85 -49.02
C ASN A 691 -16.50 24.30 -48.90
N THR A 692 -15.77 24.38 -50.01
CA THR A 692 -14.35 24.81 -50.03
C THR A 692 -14.15 26.30 -50.30
N THR A 693 -15.22 27.10 -50.21
CA THR A 693 -15.17 28.57 -50.31
C THR A 693 -14.43 29.14 -51.53
N ASN A 694 -14.58 28.47 -52.69
CA ASN A 694 -13.96 28.77 -53.99
C ASN A 694 -12.61 28.07 -54.27
N GLU A 695 -12.18 27.14 -53.42
CA GLU A 695 -10.99 26.33 -53.62
C GLU A 695 -11.32 24.95 -54.22
N ALA A 696 -10.31 24.19 -54.66
CA ALA A 696 -10.54 22.89 -55.27
C ALA A 696 -11.06 21.85 -54.28
N LEU A 697 -11.97 20.99 -54.74
CA LEU A 697 -12.52 19.86 -53.99
C LEU A 697 -12.27 18.56 -54.76
N ASN A 698 -11.49 17.65 -54.19
CA ASN A 698 -11.23 16.34 -54.77
C ASN A 698 -11.92 15.28 -53.94
N VAL A 699 -12.75 14.44 -54.56
CA VAL A 699 -13.45 13.35 -53.91
C VAL A 699 -13.16 12.05 -54.64
N LEU A 700 -12.68 11.06 -53.90
CA LEU A 700 -12.30 9.74 -54.37
C LEU A 700 -12.93 8.68 -53.46
N GLY A 701 -13.32 7.55 -54.03
CA GLY A 701 -13.87 6.39 -53.31
C GLY A 701 -14.33 5.29 -54.28
N ALA A 702 -14.65 4.12 -53.75
CA ALA A 702 -15.24 3.03 -54.53
C ALA A 702 -16.66 3.36 -55.00
N ASP A 703 -17.42 4.05 -54.15
CA ASP A 703 -18.69 4.71 -54.47
C ASP A 703 -18.77 6.08 -53.81
N ILE A 704 -19.54 6.98 -54.41
CA ILE A 704 -19.72 8.35 -53.90
C ILE A 704 -21.21 8.56 -53.66
N ILE A 705 -21.64 8.39 -52.40
CA ILE A 705 -23.04 8.46 -51.98
C ILE A 705 -23.34 9.86 -51.44
N LEU A 706 -23.90 10.73 -52.27
CA LEU A 706 -24.16 12.12 -51.88
C LEU A 706 -25.63 12.38 -51.55
N ASP A 707 -26.06 12.17 -50.31
CA ASP A 707 -27.36 12.70 -49.85
C ASP A 707 -27.29 14.23 -49.62
N GLY A 708 -26.10 14.73 -49.28
CA GLY A 708 -25.76 16.16 -49.16
C GLY A 708 -25.27 16.81 -50.46
N SER A 709 -24.64 17.99 -50.34
CA SER A 709 -24.17 18.82 -51.47
C SER A 709 -22.65 19.03 -51.47
N LEU A 710 -22.06 19.12 -52.66
CA LEU A 710 -20.65 19.51 -52.84
C LEU A 710 -20.59 20.92 -53.43
N ASN A 711 -19.77 21.81 -52.86
CA ASN A 711 -19.68 23.20 -53.28
C ASN A 711 -18.23 23.70 -53.28
N SER A 712 -17.61 23.72 -54.45
CA SER A 712 -16.32 24.36 -54.67
C SER A 712 -16.42 25.77 -55.23
N GLY A 713 -17.62 26.34 -55.38
CA GLY A 713 -17.81 27.71 -55.87
C GLY A 713 -17.21 27.92 -57.26
N THR A 714 -16.17 28.76 -57.36
CA THR A 714 -15.38 28.93 -58.60
C THR A 714 -14.19 27.98 -58.72
N GLY A 715 -13.86 27.22 -57.68
CA GLY A 715 -12.82 26.20 -57.70
C GLY A 715 -13.26 24.94 -58.44
N ASP A 716 -12.31 24.08 -58.79
CA ASP A 716 -12.63 22.84 -59.51
C ASP A 716 -13.09 21.74 -58.55
N THR A 717 -14.12 21.00 -58.94
CA THR A 717 -14.49 19.74 -58.26
C THR A 717 -14.03 18.56 -59.11
N SER A 718 -13.28 17.64 -58.52
CA SER A 718 -12.93 16.35 -59.11
C SER A 718 -13.64 15.23 -58.36
N ILE A 719 -14.28 14.33 -59.10
CA ILE A 719 -14.92 13.12 -58.55
C ILE A 719 -14.33 11.94 -59.30
N SER A 720 -13.60 11.06 -58.61
CA SER A 720 -12.95 9.90 -59.20
C SER A 720 -13.37 8.63 -58.48
N MET A 721 -13.57 7.56 -59.25
CA MET A 721 -13.75 6.22 -58.70
C MET A 721 -12.40 5.49 -58.76
N THR A 722 -11.98 4.89 -57.65
CA THR A 722 -10.66 4.27 -57.41
C THR A 722 -10.57 2.85 -57.96
N ALA A 723 -11.60 2.02 -57.76
CA ALA A 723 -11.55 0.62 -58.21
C ALA A 723 -12.75 0.14 -59.07
N GLY A 724 -13.78 0.98 -59.28
CA GLY A 724 -14.95 0.68 -60.10
C GLY A 724 -14.91 1.26 -61.53
N ASN A 725 -15.61 0.63 -62.47
CA ASN A 725 -16.10 1.39 -63.63
C ASN A 725 -17.05 2.46 -63.08
N LEU A 726 -16.93 3.72 -63.49
CA LEU A 726 -18.04 4.66 -63.32
C LEU A 726 -19.16 4.23 -64.26
N THR A 727 -20.01 3.34 -63.77
CA THR A 727 -20.96 2.62 -64.60
C THR A 727 -21.95 3.57 -65.27
N THR A 728 -22.30 4.69 -64.64
CA THR A 728 -23.04 5.79 -65.27
C THR A 728 -22.71 7.17 -64.66
N PHE A 729 -22.64 8.18 -65.52
CA PHE A 729 -22.64 9.61 -65.20
C PHE A 729 -23.94 10.23 -65.75
N GLY A 730 -24.84 10.64 -64.87
CA GLY A 730 -26.21 11.04 -65.17
C GLY A 730 -27.21 9.88 -65.07
N GLY A 731 -28.28 9.92 -65.88
CA GLY A 731 -29.30 8.87 -65.94
C GLY A 731 -30.32 8.86 -64.77
N GLY A 732 -31.38 8.06 -64.92
CA GLY A 732 -32.47 7.97 -63.95
C GLY A 732 -32.21 6.94 -62.84
N ALA A 733 -32.38 7.37 -61.59
CA ALA A 733 -32.31 6.65 -60.32
C ALA A 733 -32.26 5.10 -60.38
N THR A 734 -31.06 4.54 -60.48
CA THR A 734 -30.80 3.18 -60.01
C THR A 734 -29.62 3.22 -59.05
N ALA A 735 -29.92 3.14 -57.75
CA ALA A 735 -28.98 3.10 -56.65
C ALA A 735 -28.20 1.76 -56.61
N SER A 736 -27.32 1.55 -57.58
CA SER A 736 -26.28 0.51 -57.52
C SER A 736 -24.91 1.17 -57.44
N ALA A 737 -23.91 0.49 -56.87
CA ALA A 737 -22.56 1.03 -56.69
C ALA A 737 -21.96 1.57 -58.01
N GLY A 738 -21.18 2.65 -57.92
CA GLY A 738 -20.41 3.22 -59.04
C GLY A 738 -21.27 4.07 -59.98
N HIS A 739 -22.18 4.87 -59.44
CA HIS A 739 -23.04 5.80 -60.20
C HIS A 739 -22.80 7.22 -59.72
N TYR A 740 -22.94 8.19 -60.63
CA TYR A 740 -23.04 9.61 -60.27
C TYR A 740 -24.26 10.21 -60.94
N ASP A 741 -25.40 10.20 -60.25
CA ASP A 741 -26.72 10.36 -60.86
C ASP A 741 -27.17 11.82 -61.04
N GLU A 742 -28.33 12.02 -61.68
CA GLU A 742 -28.90 13.34 -61.90
C GLU A 742 -29.26 14.13 -60.62
N ALA A 743 -29.45 13.45 -59.50
CA ALA A 743 -29.74 14.07 -58.22
C ALA A 743 -28.43 14.54 -57.57
N GLU A 744 -27.39 13.72 -57.60
CA GLU A 744 -26.05 14.02 -57.10
C GLU A 744 -25.42 15.16 -57.90
N LEU A 745 -25.52 15.11 -59.23
CA LEU A 745 -25.06 16.18 -60.12
C LEU A 745 -25.74 17.53 -59.82
N ALA A 746 -27.04 17.51 -59.52
CA ALA A 746 -27.78 18.73 -59.17
C ALA A 746 -27.39 19.30 -57.79
N ARG A 747 -26.74 18.50 -56.94
CA ARG A 747 -26.22 18.89 -55.62
C ARG A 747 -24.75 19.32 -55.68
N THR A 748 -24.16 19.45 -56.86
CA THR A 748 -22.76 19.88 -57.03
C THR A 748 -22.67 21.27 -57.64
N THR A 749 -21.89 22.15 -56.99
CA THR A 749 -21.52 23.48 -57.46
C THR A 749 -20.01 23.52 -57.65
N ALA A 750 -19.56 23.91 -58.84
CA ALA A 750 -18.13 23.95 -59.18
C ALA A 750 -17.82 24.96 -60.29
N GLY A 751 -16.56 25.39 -60.36
CA GLY A 751 -15.93 26.00 -61.52
C GLY A 751 -15.95 25.01 -62.69
N ASN A 752 -14.96 24.12 -62.74
CA ASN A 752 -15.03 22.91 -63.56
C ASN A 752 -15.45 21.69 -62.73
N LEU A 753 -16.22 20.79 -63.34
CA LEU A 753 -16.50 19.47 -62.77
C LEU A 753 -15.73 18.42 -63.57
N THR A 754 -14.72 17.81 -62.96
CA THR A 754 -14.03 16.65 -63.51
C THR A 754 -14.65 15.38 -62.93
N VAL A 755 -15.00 14.44 -63.79
CA VAL A 755 -15.51 13.13 -63.42
C VAL A 755 -14.64 12.06 -64.04
N GLY A 756 -14.11 11.21 -63.19
CA GLY A 756 -13.10 10.21 -63.49
C GLY A 756 -11.66 10.74 -63.36
N GLY A 757 -10.69 9.89 -63.69
CA GLY A 757 -9.26 10.16 -63.59
C GLY A 757 -8.44 8.96 -64.06
N ASP A 758 -7.20 8.87 -63.59
CA ASP A 758 -6.23 7.82 -63.93
C ASP A 758 -6.66 6.43 -63.44
N LEU A 759 -7.44 6.38 -62.38
CA LEU A 759 -7.95 5.13 -61.78
C LEU A 759 -9.32 4.72 -62.30
N SER A 760 -10.02 5.63 -63.00
CA SER A 760 -11.41 5.40 -63.39
C SER A 760 -11.54 4.52 -64.62
N GLY A 761 -12.40 3.51 -64.51
CA GLY A 761 -12.80 2.66 -65.63
C GLY A 761 -13.71 3.35 -66.64
N THR A 762 -14.42 2.56 -67.46
CA THR A 762 -15.31 3.10 -68.50
C THR A 762 -16.41 3.98 -67.90
N ILE A 763 -16.65 5.16 -68.48
CA ILE A 763 -17.69 6.12 -68.09
C ILE A 763 -18.84 6.05 -69.11
N ASN A 764 -20.05 5.68 -68.67
CA ASN A 764 -21.24 5.78 -69.53
C ASN A 764 -22.04 7.05 -69.22
N VAL A 765 -22.25 7.91 -70.20
CA VAL A 765 -22.90 9.21 -70.04
C VAL A 765 -24.34 9.15 -70.53
N GLU A 766 -25.30 9.42 -69.64
CA GLU A 766 -26.73 9.33 -69.94
C GLU A 766 -27.55 10.52 -69.40
N GLY A 767 -28.49 11.03 -70.20
CA GLY A 767 -29.58 11.89 -69.71
C GLY A 767 -29.17 13.28 -69.20
N ILE A 768 -27.94 13.73 -69.41
CA ILE A 768 -27.46 15.00 -68.86
C ILE A 768 -28.18 16.19 -69.51
N SER A 769 -28.73 17.09 -68.70
CA SER A 769 -29.40 18.32 -69.17
C SER A 769 -28.78 19.57 -68.56
N LEU A 770 -28.89 20.71 -69.27
CA LEU A 770 -28.36 22.00 -68.80
C LEU A 770 -28.96 22.44 -67.46
N SER A 771 -30.20 22.03 -67.14
CA SER A 771 -30.81 22.32 -65.84
C SER A 771 -30.13 21.62 -64.67
N LYS A 772 -29.53 20.45 -64.92
CA LYS A 772 -28.80 19.66 -63.91
C LYS A 772 -27.36 20.14 -63.74
N LEU A 773 -26.81 20.81 -64.76
CA LEU A 773 -25.49 21.47 -64.74
C LEU A 773 -25.58 22.98 -64.46
N ALA A 774 -26.70 23.47 -63.91
CA ALA A 774 -26.92 24.90 -63.75
C ALA A 774 -25.83 25.56 -62.90
N THR A 775 -25.40 24.86 -61.85
CA THR A 775 -24.40 25.24 -60.83
C THR A 775 -22.96 24.88 -61.18
N ILE A 776 -22.72 24.28 -62.36
CA ILE A 776 -21.38 24.09 -62.90
C ILE A 776 -21.06 25.29 -63.80
N ASN A 777 -20.09 26.12 -63.42
CA ASN A 777 -19.86 27.44 -64.00
C ASN A 777 -19.20 27.36 -65.38
N ASP A 778 -18.21 26.48 -65.54
CA ASP A 778 -17.34 26.39 -66.71
C ASP A 778 -17.54 25.07 -67.48
N ALA A 779 -16.59 24.13 -67.41
CA ALA A 779 -16.61 22.89 -68.17
C ALA A 779 -16.88 21.65 -67.32
N VAL A 780 -17.49 20.64 -67.95
CA VAL A 780 -17.46 19.26 -67.47
C VAL A 780 -16.32 18.54 -68.18
N ASN A 781 -15.43 17.90 -67.43
CA ASN A 781 -14.33 17.11 -67.96
C ASN A 781 -14.56 15.63 -67.61
N LEU A 782 -14.61 14.76 -68.60
CA LEU A 782 -14.75 13.31 -68.39
C LEU A 782 -13.40 12.65 -68.66
N LYS A 783 -12.89 11.87 -67.71
CA LYS A 783 -11.57 11.23 -67.79
C LYS A 783 -11.66 9.74 -67.47
N ALA A 784 -11.57 8.90 -68.49
CA ALA A 784 -11.54 7.44 -68.36
C ALA A 784 -10.15 6.94 -68.78
N LEU A 785 -9.17 7.09 -67.89
CA LEU A 785 -7.75 6.95 -68.24
C LEU A 785 -7.11 5.64 -67.79
N ARG A 786 -7.84 4.77 -67.08
CA ARG A 786 -7.39 3.40 -66.79
C ARG A 786 -7.25 2.61 -68.09
N ASP A 787 -6.30 1.68 -68.18
CA ASP A 787 -6.15 0.79 -69.34
C ASP A 787 -7.50 0.19 -69.77
N ASP A 788 -7.78 0.23 -71.08
CA ASP A 788 -9.02 -0.25 -71.71
C ASP A 788 -10.29 0.53 -71.31
N ALA A 789 -10.17 1.71 -70.66
CA ALA A 789 -11.32 2.52 -70.26
C ALA A 789 -11.80 3.43 -71.40
N SER A 790 -13.11 3.49 -71.60
CA SER A 790 -13.76 4.27 -72.65
C SER A 790 -14.74 5.30 -72.08
N VAL A 791 -15.12 6.30 -72.87
CA VAL A 791 -16.27 7.16 -72.55
C VAL A 791 -17.39 6.94 -73.56
N ASN A 792 -18.54 6.46 -73.10
CA ASN A 792 -19.68 6.05 -73.93
C ASN A 792 -20.87 6.99 -73.73
N PHE A 793 -21.29 7.73 -74.77
CA PHE A 793 -22.54 8.48 -74.76
C PHE A 793 -23.69 7.57 -75.20
N VAL A 794 -24.52 7.15 -74.25
CA VAL A 794 -25.62 6.19 -74.45
C VAL A 794 -26.94 6.87 -74.86
N THR A 795 -28.04 6.12 -74.94
CA THR A 795 -29.20 6.43 -75.81
C THR A 795 -30.02 7.68 -75.48
N ALA A 796 -29.85 8.29 -74.31
CA ALA A 796 -30.54 9.53 -73.94
C ALA A 796 -29.76 10.78 -74.37
N PRO A 797 -30.41 11.86 -74.85
CA PRO A 797 -29.72 13.09 -75.24
C PRO A 797 -28.94 13.70 -74.06
N ASN A 798 -27.68 14.05 -74.31
CA ASN A 798 -26.81 14.71 -73.35
C ASN A 798 -26.51 16.15 -73.80
N THR A 799 -26.66 17.14 -72.91
CA THR A 799 -26.41 18.56 -73.22
C THR A 799 -25.50 19.18 -72.18
N PHE A 800 -24.38 19.74 -72.64
CA PHE A 800 -23.37 20.40 -71.82
C PHE A 800 -23.20 21.87 -72.21
N LYS A 801 -22.72 22.71 -71.28
CA LYS A 801 -22.26 24.07 -71.60
C LYS A 801 -20.93 23.99 -72.38
N THR A 802 -19.96 23.35 -71.76
CA THR A 802 -18.64 23.01 -72.31
C THR A 802 -18.30 21.61 -71.83
N LEU A 803 -17.75 20.77 -72.71
CA LEU A 803 -17.40 19.39 -72.42
C LEU A 803 -16.00 19.08 -72.96
N THR A 804 -15.14 18.52 -72.12
CA THR A 804 -13.87 17.90 -72.49
C THR A 804 -13.96 16.41 -72.18
N VAL A 805 -13.43 15.56 -73.05
CA VAL A 805 -13.46 14.11 -72.86
C VAL A 805 -12.08 13.55 -73.20
N GLU A 806 -11.54 12.76 -72.28
CA GLU A 806 -10.29 12.01 -72.41
C GLU A 806 -10.57 10.55 -72.05
N ALA A 807 -10.09 9.62 -72.89
CA ALA A 807 -10.32 8.19 -72.72
C ALA A 807 -9.13 7.40 -73.28
N ASP A 808 -8.78 6.28 -72.65
CA ASP A 808 -7.70 5.39 -73.11
C ASP A 808 -8.14 4.57 -74.35
N ASP A 809 -9.24 3.82 -74.26
CA ASP A 809 -9.80 3.01 -75.36
C ASP A 809 -10.84 3.79 -76.20
N GLY A 810 -10.83 5.12 -76.10
CA GLY A 810 -11.56 6.01 -76.99
C GLY A 810 -12.96 6.45 -76.52
N ILE A 811 -13.58 7.26 -77.38
CA ILE A 811 -14.84 7.97 -77.10
C ILE A 811 -15.90 7.49 -78.09
N TYR A 812 -17.00 6.92 -77.58
CA TYR A 812 -18.06 6.33 -78.38
C TYR A 812 -19.35 7.13 -78.25
N ILE A 813 -19.93 7.50 -79.40
CA ILE A 813 -21.20 8.23 -79.47
C ILE A 813 -22.19 7.39 -80.28
N ASP A 814 -23.32 7.02 -79.66
CA ASP A 814 -24.48 6.36 -80.29
C ASP A 814 -24.24 4.90 -80.74
N PHE A 815 -24.56 3.92 -79.88
CA PHE A 815 -24.57 2.47 -80.20
C PHE A 815 -25.74 2.03 -81.12
N LEU A 816 -26.30 2.93 -81.93
CA LEU A 816 -27.36 2.66 -82.91
C LEU A 816 -26.92 3.23 -84.27
N ARG A 817 -26.50 2.48 -85.31
CA ARG A 817 -26.90 1.17 -85.87
C ARG A 817 -25.93 0.80 -87.02
N PRO A 818 -25.91 -0.44 -87.56
CA PRO A 818 -26.76 -1.60 -87.27
C PRO A 818 -26.07 -2.76 -86.57
#